data_AF-A0A9P7H8A7-F1
#
_entry.id   AF-A0A9P7H8A7-F1
#
_cell.length_a   1.000
_cell.length_b   1.000
_cell.length_c   1.000
_cell.angle_alpha   90.00
_cell.angle_beta   90.00
_cell.angle_gamma   90.00
#
_symmetry.space_group_name_H-M   'P 1'
#
loop_
_entity.id
_entity.type
_entity.pdbx_description
1 polymer ?
#
loop_
_entity_poly.entity_id
_entity_poly.type
_entity_poly.pdbx_seq_one_letter_code
_entity_poly.pdbx_strand_id
1 'polypeptide(L)'
;MYSNEATIEAQEPGFSHDFTKTESFRLLKEDPESRLVLYFHGNAGHVAQAIRPLSYHSLTDTSSYHVVAIDYRGFGHSTGTPTETGVIQDAATLVDWATDVAGIPASRIVLLGQSLGTAVVSAVAEKYALQGVEFAGVTIVAGFSDLANLLLGYRIGGVVPVLAPFRMWPSLVRFIHRFVVDRWHSDMRLANVVRHTKTRLRINLIHAKNDKDIPWTEDNKLFRAAAQETVGIMDDDEFAAWKEERTVRKGKDAFVTTWKAEPNMIIRQELFPYGVLSRTMSEESKPVEPVVDETNAELKGKAIAQDDPEAEDHAESGSEEEHEDQHAAEGSSDKKKKKKKKSKRAKVKEALTGSKSAPTDADFHKALDGLTPQQVKEFLALNPALAQEVSKASNSENPSANQAADMLKKMSLQDIMTGLAAGGKNAKDMGSYKFWQTQPVPKFGEEPTLKEGPLRIQKVEEVDKEPAGLIPGFEWVTMDLTNEEEIKEVYELLNKHYVEDDEAMFRFNYSPSILRWAMMPPGWKKEYHVGVRATQSRLLVAFISAIPVHLRVRENVVTCSEVNFLAIHKKLRGKRLTPVLIKEITRRSNLDGIWQGLYTAGVVLPKPVSTCRYFHRAINWQKLYECGFSPLPPNSKPQYQVRKYALPDDTTIKGLRPLEEKDLDAVMDLYKRYNSRFDMTPEFSREEAQHWFLPKVGTNEPQAVWTYVVEDENNKITDFFSFFCIESTAIGNSKHNVIKVAYMFYYGTEVALQDNFDKAALKKRLNDLVHDALIISKRYKFDVFNALTLMDNALFLEQQKFGAGDGQLHYYLFNYRVNPIAGGVDRKNQLDENNLSGIGLCVVMCGFKSHLHAIRRRRQYRYPSAEETLNHPAYPSTIWALEPHSHGRLSVAHGRGGPVDISWEVHGQGPVRLVLIMGLAGLKVAWQRQTKYFGHDRGDKYSVLIIDNRGMGGSDKPIGVYSTSGMALDIIEVIDHVGWKTEREINLVGISMGGMIAQEVAIRIPTRLQSLSLVCTSGRVQNTKGYWDTITERFSMFVPKSMERSIVDTALRLFTPEWLAAPDDEILPEPGVTTRCNPPSPEAGATYRLFDSNFQRFQAQELYKKRNPELFSQTMLMCQLAAAGLHNKTDQQLLEIAEAVGSERIMVMHGRRDEMITFPNGERLAKVLKPAAVRFMDDMGHAPIMERTQWFNSVLEEHLNMLTKPKEE
;
A
#
# COMPACT_ATOMS: atom_id res chain seq x y z
N MET A 1 39.64 28.08 -13.94
CA MET A 1 38.18 28.30 -13.97
C MET A 1 37.59 28.63 -12.60
N TYR A 2 38.39 28.83 -11.54
CA TYR A 2 37.88 29.09 -10.19
C TYR A 2 38.66 30.21 -9.49
N SER A 3 38.69 31.42 -10.06
CA SER A 3 39.43 32.55 -9.48
C SER A 3 38.87 33.04 -8.14
N ASN A 4 37.61 32.70 -7.84
CA ASN A 4 36.88 33.21 -6.67
C ASN A 4 36.37 32.09 -5.74
N GLU A 5 36.72 30.83 -5.97
CA GLU A 5 36.21 29.67 -5.20
C GLU A 5 36.62 29.75 -3.74
N ALA A 6 37.90 30.01 -3.45
CA ALA A 6 38.38 30.20 -2.07
C ALA A 6 37.68 31.38 -1.35
N THR A 7 37.34 32.45 -2.08
CA THR A 7 36.63 33.62 -1.52
C THR A 7 35.17 33.32 -1.23
N ILE A 8 34.51 32.51 -2.08
CA ILE A 8 33.13 32.05 -1.88
C ILE A 8 33.07 31.01 -0.74
N GLU A 9 34.01 30.07 -0.67
CA GLU A 9 34.09 29.06 0.40
C GLU A 9 34.37 29.67 1.78
N ALA A 10 35.06 30.81 1.83
CA ALA A 10 35.31 31.55 3.06
C ALA A 10 34.08 32.33 3.58
N GLN A 11 32.99 32.43 2.80
CA GLN A 11 31.76 33.08 3.26
C GLN A 11 31.01 32.19 4.25
N GLU A 12 30.49 32.79 5.33
CA GLU A 12 29.63 32.05 6.24
C GLU A 12 28.36 31.57 5.52
N PRO A 13 28.07 30.25 5.52
CA PRO A 13 26.86 29.73 4.92
C PRO A 13 25.65 30.10 5.79
N GLY A 14 24.57 30.60 5.19
CA GLY A 14 23.35 30.89 5.93
C GLY A 14 22.51 32.02 5.33
N PHE A 15 21.50 32.45 6.09
CA PHE A 15 20.63 33.55 5.72
C PHE A 15 21.38 34.88 5.87
N SER A 16 21.61 35.57 4.75
CA SER A 16 22.13 36.94 4.78
C SER A 16 20.98 37.94 4.88
N HIS A 17 20.98 38.74 5.95
CA HIS A 17 20.01 39.83 6.12
C HIS A 17 20.12 40.92 5.05
N ASP A 18 21.28 41.02 4.39
CA ASP A 18 21.53 41.92 3.28
C ASP A 18 22.41 41.22 2.24
N PHE A 19 21.76 40.50 1.33
CA PHE A 19 22.46 39.71 0.32
C PHE A 19 23.26 40.57 -0.67
N THR A 20 22.99 41.88 -0.77
CA THR A 20 23.74 42.79 -1.67
C THR A 20 25.20 42.98 -1.23
N LYS A 21 25.51 42.63 0.02
CA LYS A 21 26.87 42.65 0.57
C LYS A 21 27.61 41.31 0.39
N THR A 22 26.97 40.32 -0.23
CA THR A 22 27.61 39.02 -0.44
C THR A 22 28.56 39.06 -1.62
N GLU A 23 29.64 38.31 -1.53
CA GLU A 23 30.61 38.11 -2.60
C GLU A 23 29.94 37.52 -3.84
N SER A 24 28.98 36.61 -3.68
CA SER A 24 28.20 36.07 -4.81
C SER A 24 27.44 37.16 -5.58
N PHE A 25 26.91 38.17 -4.89
CA PHE A 25 26.24 39.31 -5.54
C PHE A 25 27.24 40.27 -6.20
N ARG A 26 28.38 40.52 -5.57
CA ARG A 26 29.48 41.30 -6.15
C ARG A 26 29.96 40.69 -7.47
N LEU A 27 30.21 39.38 -7.48
CA LEU A 27 30.67 38.64 -8.66
C LEU A 27 29.64 38.65 -9.80
N LEU A 28 28.35 38.50 -9.48
CA LEU A 28 27.27 38.63 -10.46
C LEU A 28 27.29 39.99 -11.18
N LYS A 29 27.59 41.06 -10.44
CA LYS A 29 27.61 42.42 -10.99
C LYS A 29 28.89 42.72 -11.78
N GLU A 30 30.04 42.24 -11.31
CA GLU A 30 31.35 42.58 -11.86
C GLU A 30 31.77 41.73 -13.07
N ASP A 31 31.20 40.53 -13.24
CA ASP A 31 31.48 39.69 -14.41
C ASP A 31 30.46 39.97 -15.53
N PRO A 32 30.83 40.71 -16.60
CA PRO A 32 29.92 41.02 -17.71
C PRO A 32 29.60 39.82 -18.61
N GLU A 33 30.40 38.76 -18.58
CA GLU A 33 30.23 37.55 -19.41
C GLU A 33 29.35 36.50 -18.72
N SER A 34 29.18 36.60 -17.40
CA SER A 34 28.33 35.70 -16.64
C SER A 34 26.84 35.86 -17.00
N ARG A 35 26.11 34.74 -17.06
CA ARG A 35 24.66 34.73 -17.26
C ARG A 35 23.92 34.55 -15.94
N LEU A 36 22.78 35.20 -15.79
CA LEU A 36 21.92 35.06 -14.62
C LEU A 36 20.74 34.14 -14.94
N VAL A 37 20.64 33.01 -14.24
CA VAL A 37 19.50 32.10 -14.32
C VAL A 37 18.54 32.42 -13.18
N LEU A 38 17.33 32.88 -13.54
CA LEU A 38 16.22 33.02 -12.59
C LEU A 38 15.45 31.70 -12.56
N TYR A 39 15.54 30.99 -11.44
CA TYR A 39 15.01 29.64 -11.28
C TYR A 39 13.66 29.65 -10.55
N PHE A 40 12.64 29.10 -11.22
CA PHE A 40 11.27 29.03 -10.76
C PHE A 40 10.84 27.57 -10.53
N HIS A 41 10.60 27.20 -9.27
CA HIS A 41 10.34 25.81 -8.87
C HIS A 41 8.88 25.34 -9.08
N GLY A 42 8.64 24.02 -8.94
CA GLY A 42 7.32 23.38 -9.11
C GLY A 42 6.35 23.44 -7.91
N ASN A 43 5.15 22.85 -8.05
CA ASN A 43 3.97 22.96 -7.16
C ASN A 43 4.10 22.37 -5.73
N ALA A 44 5.26 21.86 -5.34
CA ALA A 44 5.47 21.27 -4.01
C ALA A 44 6.89 21.55 -3.53
N GLY A 45 7.05 21.99 -2.28
CA GLY A 45 8.36 22.27 -1.68
C GLY A 45 8.82 23.72 -1.71
N HIS A 46 10.01 23.95 -1.16
CA HIS A 46 10.68 25.25 -1.12
C HIS A 46 12.02 25.23 -1.87
N VAL A 47 12.71 26.35 -1.99
CA VAL A 47 13.99 26.49 -2.74
C VAL A 47 15.05 25.46 -2.36
N ALA A 48 15.08 25.01 -1.10
CA ALA A 48 16.04 24.03 -0.58
C ALA A 48 15.53 22.58 -0.53
N GLN A 49 14.34 22.28 -1.08
CA GLN A 49 13.76 20.93 -0.97
C GLN A 49 14.37 19.93 -1.97
N ALA A 50 14.65 18.71 -1.48
CA ALA A 50 15.08 17.55 -2.26
C ALA A 50 16.37 17.82 -3.06
N ILE A 51 16.39 17.53 -4.36
CA ILE A 51 17.59 17.65 -5.18
C ILE A 51 17.74 19.01 -5.88
N ARG A 52 16.91 20.01 -5.55
CA ARG A 52 17.01 21.35 -6.13
C ARG A 52 18.36 22.02 -5.88
N PRO A 53 18.96 21.96 -4.67
CA PRO A 53 20.32 22.45 -4.47
C PRO A 53 21.34 21.80 -5.41
N LEU A 54 21.21 20.49 -5.69
CA LEU A 54 22.07 19.80 -6.64
C LEU A 54 21.88 20.31 -8.08
N SER A 55 20.65 20.69 -8.47
CA SER A 55 20.39 21.28 -9.78
C SER A 55 20.96 22.70 -9.91
N TYR A 56 20.95 23.49 -8.84
CA TYR A 56 21.62 24.80 -8.84
C TYR A 56 23.13 24.62 -8.96
N HIS A 57 23.69 23.70 -8.17
CA HIS A 57 25.10 23.36 -8.18
C HIS A 57 25.57 22.91 -9.57
N SER A 58 24.82 22.01 -10.22
CA SER A 58 25.14 21.55 -11.58
C SER A 58 25.17 22.68 -12.62
N LEU A 59 24.37 23.74 -12.42
CA LEU A 59 24.39 24.92 -13.28
C LEU A 59 25.59 25.83 -12.96
N THR A 60 25.90 26.02 -11.67
CA THR A 60 26.98 26.92 -11.22
C THR A 60 28.38 26.32 -11.33
N ASP A 61 28.54 24.99 -11.32
CA ASP A 61 29.84 24.28 -11.40
C ASP A 61 30.57 24.50 -12.73
N THR A 62 29.88 25.01 -13.75
CA THR A 62 30.45 25.31 -15.08
C THR A 62 30.95 26.77 -15.22
N SER A 63 31.09 27.46 -14.09
CA SER A 63 31.75 28.77 -13.87
C SER A 63 31.27 29.99 -14.68
N SER A 64 30.14 29.91 -15.39
CA SER A 64 29.63 31.02 -16.23
C SER A 64 28.17 31.41 -15.94
N TYR A 65 27.56 30.80 -14.94
CA TYR A 65 26.17 31.03 -14.54
C TYR A 65 26.06 31.38 -13.07
N HIS A 66 25.27 32.41 -12.78
CA HIS A 66 24.74 32.67 -11.45
C HIS A 66 23.29 32.19 -11.40
N VAL A 67 22.87 31.59 -10.29
CA VAL A 67 21.49 31.14 -10.10
C VAL A 67 20.86 31.93 -8.96
N VAL A 68 19.70 32.53 -9.23
CA VAL A 68 18.83 33.09 -8.19
C VAL A 68 17.53 32.31 -8.21
N ALA A 69 17.24 31.61 -7.11
CA ALA A 69 16.01 30.86 -6.90
C ALA A 69 15.17 31.55 -5.82
N ILE A 70 13.86 31.61 -6.02
CA ILE A 70 12.92 32.19 -5.05
C ILE A 70 11.85 31.18 -4.62
N ASP A 71 11.35 31.37 -3.41
CA ASP A 71 10.08 30.78 -2.98
C ASP A 71 8.95 31.76 -3.30
N TYR A 72 7.89 31.28 -3.94
CA TYR A 72 6.70 32.08 -4.16
C TYR A 72 5.96 32.38 -2.86
N ARG A 73 5.08 33.39 -2.87
CA ARG A 73 4.18 33.67 -1.74
C ARG A 73 3.48 32.40 -1.24
N GLY A 74 3.59 32.11 0.06
CA GLY A 74 3.04 30.91 0.69
C GLY A 74 3.91 29.64 0.59
N PHE A 75 5.12 29.72 0.01
CA PHE A 75 6.12 28.65 -0.01
C PHE A 75 7.35 29.02 0.84
N GLY A 76 7.99 28.02 1.44
CA GLY A 76 9.19 28.21 2.27
C GLY A 76 9.00 29.28 3.36
N HIS A 77 9.85 30.31 3.32
CA HIS A 77 9.76 31.46 4.24
C HIS A 77 8.90 32.62 3.70
N SER A 78 8.44 32.55 2.44
CA SER A 78 7.64 33.61 1.81
C SER A 78 6.21 33.62 2.36
N THR A 79 5.75 34.78 2.80
CA THR A 79 4.39 34.98 3.35
C THR A 79 3.33 35.08 2.24
N GLY A 80 2.04 35.07 2.59
CA GLY A 80 0.93 35.25 1.65
C GLY A 80 0.30 33.95 1.11
N THR A 81 -0.61 34.08 0.12
CA THR A 81 -1.34 32.96 -0.48
C THR A 81 -1.03 32.86 -1.97
N PRO A 82 -0.64 31.67 -2.49
CA PRO A 82 -0.31 31.50 -3.90
C PRO A 82 -1.57 31.49 -4.77
N THR A 83 -1.71 32.49 -5.64
CA THR A 83 -2.75 32.61 -6.69
C THR A 83 -2.03 32.82 -8.02
N GLU A 84 -2.57 32.41 -9.18
CA GLU A 84 -1.89 32.56 -10.48
C GLU A 84 -1.31 33.97 -10.69
N THR A 85 -2.13 35.02 -10.52
CA THR A 85 -1.67 36.41 -10.60
C THR A 85 -0.60 36.74 -9.56
N GLY A 86 -0.73 36.22 -8.33
CA GLY A 86 0.24 36.45 -7.27
C GLY A 86 1.60 35.81 -7.54
N VAL A 87 1.62 34.56 -8.01
CA VAL A 87 2.88 33.85 -8.32
C VAL A 87 3.58 34.49 -9.52
N ILE A 88 2.81 34.91 -10.53
CA ILE A 88 3.34 35.66 -11.69
C ILE A 88 3.91 37.01 -11.23
N GLN A 89 3.24 37.68 -10.30
CA GLN A 89 3.74 38.94 -9.74
C GLN A 89 5.04 38.74 -8.97
N ASP A 90 5.17 37.68 -8.17
CA ASP A 90 6.42 37.38 -7.44
C ASP A 90 7.58 37.17 -8.41
N ALA A 91 7.33 36.43 -9.49
CA ALA A 91 8.34 36.16 -10.51
C ALA A 91 8.69 37.40 -11.34
N ALA A 92 7.71 38.25 -11.67
CA ALA A 92 7.97 39.53 -12.33
C ALA A 92 8.78 40.48 -11.43
N THR A 93 8.45 40.54 -10.13
CA THR A 93 9.21 41.34 -9.17
C THR A 93 10.67 40.88 -9.06
N LEU A 94 10.95 39.58 -9.19
CA LEU A 94 12.33 39.11 -9.27
C LEU A 94 13.05 39.57 -10.55
N VAL A 95 12.35 39.59 -11.69
CA VAL A 95 12.91 40.10 -12.95
C VAL A 95 13.19 41.60 -12.83
N ASP A 96 12.23 42.39 -12.36
CA ASP A 96 12.40 43.84 -12.14
C ASP A 96 13.55 44.11 -11.16
N TRP A 97 13.67 43.32 -10.10
CA TRP A 97 14.79 43.41 -9.18
C TRP A 97 16.14 43.10 -9.87
N ALA A 98 16.20 42.05 -10.70
CA ALA A 98 17.42 41.67 -11.41
C ALA A 98 17.86 42.76 -12.43
N THR A 99 16.91 43.39 -13.11
CA THR A 99 17.21 44.43 -14.11
C THR A 99 17.50 45.78 -13.45
N ASP A 100 16.68 46.19 -12.49
CA ASP A 100 16.66 47.57 -12.01
C ASP A 100 17.54 47.76 -10.77
N VAL A 101 17.64 46.72 -9.91
CA VAL A 101 18.42 46.78 -8.67
C VAL A 101 19.78 46.13 -8.84
N ALA A 102 19.83 44.91 -9.39
CA ALA A 102 21.10 44.24 -9.65
C ALA A 102 21.81 44.77 -10.92
N GLY A 103 21.09 45.49 -11.78
CA GLY A 103 21.65 46.12 -12.98
C GLY A 103 22.02 45.13 -14.09
N ILE A 104 21.43 43.93 -14.09
CA ILE A 104 21.75 42.88 -15.06
C ILE A 104 20.85 43.04 -16.29
N PRO A 105 21.41 43.23 -17.51
CA PRO A 105 20.59 43.42 -18.70
C PRO A 105 19.83 42.13 -19.04
N ALA A 106 18.59 42.27 -19.54
CA ALA A 106 17.75 41.12 -19.91
C ALA A 106 18.42 40.17 -20.91
N SER A 107 19.29 40.68 -21.78
CA SER A 107 20.10 39.89 -22.73
C SER A 107 21.08 38.91 -22.07
N ARG A 108 21.32 39.02 -20.75
CA ARG A 108 22.11 38.10 -19.91
C ARG A 108 21.25 37.22 -18.99
N ILE A 109 19.94 37.44 -18.94
CA ILE A 109 19.02 36.72 -18.04
C ILE A 109 18.37 35.52 -18.76
N VAL A 110 18.45 34.34 -18.16
CA VAL A 110 17.74 33.13 -18.58
C VAL A 110 16.61 32.85 -17.59
N LEU A 111 15.37 32.77 -18.09
CA LEU A 111 14.24 32.33 -17.29
C LEU A 111 14.13 30.81 -17.34
N LEU A 112 14.17 30.14 -16.18
CA LEU A 112 14.15 28.69 -16.09
C LEU A 112 13.01 28.24 -15.18
N GLY A 113 12.04 27.53 -15.76
CA GLY A 113 10.89 27.00 -15.05
C GLY A 113 10.89 25.48 -15.00
N GLN A 114 10.59 24.91 -13.83
CA GLN A 114 10.39 23.47 -13.66
C GLN A 114 8.95 23.15 -13.24
N SER A 115 8.27 22.23 -13.92
CA SER A 115 6.89 21.83 -13.60
C SER A 115 5.95 23.05 -13.52
N LEU A 116 5.34 23.39 -12.37
CA LEU A 116 4.55 24.62 -12.22
C LEU A 116 5.30 25.90 -12.63
N GLY A 117 6.61 25.97 -12.34
CA GLY A 117 7.45 27.11 -12.72
C GLY A 117 7.49 27.34 -14.23
N THR A 118 7.19 26.34 -15.06
CA THR A 118 7.11 26.52 -16.53
C THR A 118 5.97 27.45 -16.93
N ALA A 119 4.83 27.36 -16.24
CA ALA A 119 3.67 28.19 -16.49
C ALA A 119 3.89 29.63 -15.99
N VAL A 120 4.60 29.77 -14.86
CA VAL A 120 5.06 31.07 -14.32
C VAL A 120 6.03 31.73 -15.30
N VAL A 121 7.05 31.01 -15.75
CA VAL A 121 8.04 31.52 -16.72
C VAL A 121 7.39 31.90 -18.04
N SER A 122 6.43 31.11 -18.54
CA SER A 122 5.72 31.43 -19.78
C SER A 122 4.93 32.75 -19.66
N ALA A 123 4.29 32.99 -18.51
CA ALA A 123 3.54 34.22 -18.25
C ALA A 123 4.45 35.45 -18.07
N VAL A 124 5.56 35.29 -17.35
CA VAL A 124 6.54 36.36 -17.15
C VAL A 124 7.21 36.70 -18.48
N ALA A 125 7.67 35.70 -19.24
CA ALA A 125 8.26 35.91 -20.55
C ALA A 125 7.31 36.67 -21.49
N GLU A 126 6.02 36.31 -21.51
CA GLU A 126 5.00 37.03 -22.29
C GLU A 126 4.87 38.49 -21.85
N LYS A 127 4.75 38.74 -20.54
CA LYS A 127 4.61 40.10 -19.98
C LYS A 127 5.73 41.02 -20.47
N TYR A 128 6.98 40.55 -20.43
CA TYR A 128 8.15 41.35 -20.84
C TYR A 128 8.35 41.40 -22.35
N ALA A 129 8.01 40.33 -23.08
CA ALA A 129 8.01 40.36 -24.55
C ALA A 129 7.04 41.41 -25.10
N LEU A 130 5.86 41.56 -24.50
CA LEU A 130 4.90 42.61 -24.82
C LEU A 130 5.43 44.03 -24.55
N GLN A 131 6.41 44.16 -23.65
CA GLN A 131 7.10 45.43 -23.35
C GLN A 131 8.36 45.62 -24.21
N GLY A 132 8.66 44.70 -25.13
CA GLY A 132 9.85 44.74 -25.98
C GLY A 132 11.15 44.31 -25.28
N VAL A 133 11.05 43.65 -24.13
CA VAL A 133 12.20 43.10 -23.40
C VAL A 133 12.43 41.67 -23.85
N GLU A 134 13.65 41.38 -24.32
CA GLU A 134 14.05 40.07 -24.85
C GLU A 134 15.13 39.43 -23.97
N PHE A 135 14.83 38.24 -23.45
CA PHE A 135 15.73 37.52 -22.53
C PHE A 135 16.83 36.73 -23.26
N ALA A 136 17.90 36.37 -22.54
CA ALA A 136 18.96 35.48 -23.03
C ALA A 136 18.44 34.08 -23.40
N GLY A 137 17.37 33.63 -22.75
CA GLY A 137 16.65 32.41 -23.10
C GLY A 137 15.51 32.09 -22.14
N VAL A 138 14.60 31.24 -22.60
CA VAL A 138 13.48 30.69 -21.83
C VAL A 138 13.60 29.17 -21.85
N THR A 139 13.82 28.58 -20.68
CA THR A 139 13.99 27.14 -20.51
C THR A 139 12.82 26.56 -19.72
N ILE A 140 12.12 25.62 -20.35
CA ILE A 140 10.91 24.96 -19.85
C ILE A 140 11.26 23.50 -19.60
N VAL A 141 11.23 23.08 -18.33
CA VAL A 141 11.57 21.71 -17.92
C VAL A 141 10.34 21.00 -17.38
N ALA A 142 9.95 19.91 -18.04
CA ALA A 142 8.71 19.19 -17.77
C ALA A 142 7.48 20.12 -17.83
N GLY A 143 7.30 20.81 -18.97
CA GLY A 143 6.23 21.79 -19.18
C GLY A 143 4.89 21.18 -19.51
N PHE A 144 3.82 21.97 -19.31
CA PHE A 144 2.47 21.60 -19.72
C PHE A 144 1.79 22.74 -20.50
N SER A 145 0.93 22.38 -21.45
CA SER A 145 0.24 23.35 -22.31
C SER A 145 -0.84 24.15 -21.58
N ASP A 146 -1.70 23.44 -20.85
CA ASP A 146 -2.85 24.00 -20.15
C ASP A 146 -3.14 23.17 -18.90
N LEU A 147 -3.28 23.82 -17.73
CA LEU A 147 -3.45 23.10 -16.47
C LEU A 147 -4.78 22.34 -16.42
N ALA A 148 -5.84 22.87 -17.03
CA ALA A 148 -7.15 22.25 -17.03
C ALA A 148 -7.16 20.95 -17.87
N ASN A 149 -6.49 20.94 -19.01
CA ASN A 149 -6.28 19.77 -19.86
C ASN A 149 -5.27 18.79 -19.24
N LEU A 150 -4.24 19.30 -18.56
CA LEU A 150 -3.29 18.48 -17.83
C LEU A 150 -4.00 17.71 -16.71
N LEU A 151 -4.88 18.33 -15.94
CA LEU A 151 -5.64 17.66 -14.86
C LEU A 151 -6.43 16.43 -15.37
N LEU A 152 -6.90 16.44 -16.62
CA LEU A 152 -7.56 15.29 -17.26
C LEU A 152 -6.60 14.13 -17.57
N GLY A 153 -5.31 14.41 -17.77
CA GLY A 153 -4.26 13.43 -18.05
C GLY A 153 -3.29 13.18 -16.89
N TYR A 154 -3.35 13.99 -15.82
CA TYR A 154 -2.38 14.04 -14.73
C TYR A 154 -2.36 12.73 -13.97
N ARG A 155 -1.17 12.12 -13.88
CA ARG A 155 -0.97 10.84 -13.21
C ARG A 155 -0.20 11.07 -11.93
N ILE A 156 -0.81 10.89 -10.76
CA ILE A 156 -0.03 10.94 -9.51
C ILE A 156 0.93 9.75 -9.51
N GLY A 157 2.24 10.02 -9.61
CA GLY A 157 3.27 9.00 -9.57
C GLY A 157 3.25 8.04 -10.77
N GLY A 158 2.74 8.45 -11.94
CA GLY A 158 2.91 7.71 -13.20
C GLY A 158 1.97 6.55 -13.46
N VAL A 159 1.04 6.28 -12.54
CA VAL A 159 0.18 5.08 -12.60
C VAL A 159 -1.31 5.41 -12.64
N VAL A 160 -1.76 6.52 -12.03
CA VAL A 160 -3.19 6.79 -11.83
C VAL A 160 -3.60 8.12 -12.46
N PRO A 161 -4.25 8.15 -13.64
CA PRO A 161 -4.77 9.39 -14.21
C PRO A 161 -5.96 9.86 -13.36
N VAL A 162 -5.77 10.94 -12.60
CA VAL A 162 -6.65 11.37 -11.51
C VAL A 162 -8.07 11.71 -12.00
N LEU A 163 -8.20 12.27 -13.21
CA LEU A 163 -9.50 12.65 -13.77
C LEU A 163 -9.91 11.89 -15.06
N ALA A 164 -9.08 10.99 -15.59
CA ALA A 164 -9.42 10.27 -16.83
C ALA A 164 -10.71 9.41 -16.75
N PRO A 165 -11.09 8.81 -15.61
CA PRO A 165 -12.37 8.11 -15.49
C PRO A 165 -13.59 9.02 -15.69
N PHE A 166 -13.45 10.33 -15.48
CA PHE A 166 -14.54 11.30 -15.65
C PHE A 166 -14.77 11.70 -17.12
N ARG A 167 -13.86 11.37 -18.04
CA ARG A 167 -14.04 11.61 -19.50
C ARG A 167 -15.32 10.98 -20.06
N MET A 168 -15.81 9.91 -19.43
CA MET A 168 -17.04 9.25 -19.84
C MET A 168 -18.30 10.07 -19.53
N TRP A 169 -18.23 11.09 -18.67
CA TRP A 169 -19.36 11.93 -18.23
C TRP A 169 -19.12 13.42 -18.57
N PRO A 170 -19.49 13.89 -19.79
CA PRO A 170 -19.15 15.22 -20.31
C PRO A 170 -19.68 16.42 -19.51
N SER A 171 -20.74 16.24 -18.72
CA SER A 171 -21.33 17.25 -17.84
C SER A 171 -20.53 17.44 -16.55
N LEU A 172 -19.97 16.37 -15.99
CA LEU A 172 -19.11 16.42 -14.80
C LEU A 172 -17.73 17.01 -15.11
N VAL A 173 -17.18 16.73 -16.29
CA VAL A 173 -15.96 17.38 -16.80
C VAL A 173 -16.18 18.89 -16.96
N ARG A 174 -17.29 19.31 -17.60
CA ARG A 174 -17.68 20.73 -17.70
C ARG A 174 -17.89 21.40 -16.34
N PHE A 175 -18.43 20.67 -15.38
CA PHE A 175 -18.58 21.14 -14.00
C PHE A 175 -17.22 21.33 -13.32
N ILE A 176 -16.29 20.37 -13.40
CA ILE A 176 -14.92 20.47 -12.84
C ILE A 176 -14.14 21.63 -13.49
N HIS A 177 -14.24 21.81 -14.81
CA HIS A 177 -13.64 22.96 -15.52
C HIS A 177 -14.14 24.32 -15.03
N ARG A 178 -15.35 24.40 -14.46
CA ARG A 178 -15.90 25.63 -13.87
C ARG A 178 -15.27 26.00 -12.52
N PHE A 179 -14.58 25.07 -11.86
CA PHE A 179 -13.85 25.29 -10.60
C PHE A 179 -12.34 25.46 -10.76
N VAL A 180 -11.80 25.22 -11.96
CA VAL A 180 -10.41 25.57 -12.29
C VAL A 180 -10.37 27.08 -12.55
N VAL A 181 -10.11 27.85 -11.48
CA VAL A 181 -10.01 29.32 -11.51
C VAL A 181 -8.77 29.75 -12.30
N ASP A 182 -7.64 29.10 -12.04
CA ASP A 182 -6.33 29.39 -12.65
C ASP A 182 -6.03 28.36 -13.75
N ARG A 183 -6.00 28.81 -15.01
CA ARG A 183 -5.99 27.93 -16.19
C ARG A 183 -4.60 27.68 -16.77
N TRP A 184 -3.65 28.59 -16.52
CA TRP A 184 -2.26 28.49 -16.96
C TRP A 184 -2.10 28.08 -18.44
N HIS A 185 -2.56 28.95 -19.35
CA HIS A 185 -2.47 28.76 -20.81
C HIS A 185 -1.04 28.99 -21.34
N SER A 186 -0.10 28.10 -20.98
CA SER A 186 1.32 28.23 -21.32
C SER A 186 1.57 28.17 -22.84
N ASP A 187 0.76 27.42 -23.58
CA ASP A 187 0.81 27.33 -25.03
C ASP A 187 0.56 28.69 -25.71
N MET A 188 -0.55 29.36 -25.38
CA MET A 188 -0.88 30.69 -25.89
C MET A 188 0.17 31.73 -25.48
N ARG A 189 0.68 31.64 -24.25
CA ARG A 189 1.71 32.55 -23.73
C ARG A 189 3.02 32.41 -24.51
N LEU A 190 3.49 31.19 -24.75
CA LEU A 190 4.70 30.98 -25.56
C LEU A 190 4.51 31.42 -27.02
N ALA A 191 3.33 31.16 -27.61
CA ALA A 191 3.01 31.69 -28.94
C ALA A 191 3.06 33.22 -28.95
N ASN A 192 2.52 33.89 -27.92
CA ASN A 192 2.59 35.34 -27.79
C ASN A 192 4.04 35.85 -27.60
N VAL A 193 4.89 35.13 -26.86
CA VAL A 193 6.32 35.46 -26.75
C VAL A 193 6.97 35.43 -28.13
N VAL A 194 6.75 34.38 -28.91
CA VAL A 194 7.28 34.27 -30.29
C VAL A 194 6.77 35.42 -31.15
N ARG A 195 5.47 35.71 -31.13
CA ARG A 195 4.83 36.74 -31.95
C ARG A 195 5.34 38.16 -31.67
N HIS A 196 5.68 38.48 -30.42
CA HIS A 196 6.09 39.83 -30.02
C HIS A 196 7.62 40.01 -29.96
N THR A 197 8.40 38.95 -30.16
CA THR A 197 9.85 39.04 -30.24
C THR A 197 10.28 39.58 -31.61
N LYS A 198 11.13 40.62 -31.62
CA LYS A 198 11.53 41.33 -32.85
C LYS A 198 12.99 41.15 -33.21
N THR A 199 13.85 40.73 -32.29
CA THR A 199 15.29 40.58 -32.60
C THR A 199 15.80 39.17 -32.35
N ARG A 200 15.62 38.59 -31.16
CA ARG A 200 16.20 37.28 -30.82
C ARG A 200 15.37 36.51 -29.80
N LEU A 201 15.13 35.22 -30.08
CA LEU A 201 14.46 34.31 -29.14
C LEU A 201 15.20 32.98 -29.01
N ARG A 202 15.30 32.45 -27.80
CA ARG A 202 15.80 31.09 -27.51
C ARG A 202 14.83 30.40 -26.57
N ILE A 203 14.05 29.44 -27.07
CA ILE A 203 13.16 28.60 -26.26
C ILE A 203 13.75 27.19 -26.22
N ASN A 204 14.00 26.67 -25.02
CA ASN A 204 14.43 25.29 -24.80
C ASN A 204 13.33 24.55 -24.03
N LEU A 205 12.79 23.50 -24.63
CA LEU A 205 11.81 22.61 -24.04
C LEU A 205 12.51 21.28 -23.72
N ILE A 206 12.52 20.89 -22.45
CA ILE A 206 13.24 19.71 -21.98
C ILE A 206 12.25 18.80 -21.23
N HIS A 207 12.11 17.56 -21.69
CA HIS A 207 11.21 16.58 -21.07
C HIS A 207 11.85 15.19 -20.97
N ALA A 208 11.38 14.39 -20.03
CA ALA A 208 11.71 12.97 -19.93
C ALA A 208 10.55 12.07 -20.38
N LYS A 209 10.83 11.06 -21.21
CA LYS A 209 9.80 10.14 -21.72
C LYS A 209 9.09 9.36 -20.62
N ASN A 210 9.82 8.99 -19.57
CA ASN A 210 9.29 8.28 -18.40
C ASN A 210 8.82 9.23 -17.29
N ASP A 211 8.65 10.53 -17.57
CA ASP A 211 8.03 11.46 -16.63
C ASP A 211 6.65 10.91 -16.24
N LYS A 212 6.49 10.73 -14.94
CA LYS A 212 5.35 10.07 -14.32
C LYS A 212 4.22 11.04 -14.03
N ASP A 213 4.51 12.34 -13.93
CA ASP A 213 3.56 13.33 -13.49
C ASP A 213 3.02 14.16 -14.67
N ILE A 214 3.90 14.57 -15.58
CA ILE A 214 3.52 15.33 -16.79
C ILE A 214 3.92 14.53 -18.03
N PRO A 215 2.97 14.08 -18.87
CA PRO A 215 3.30 13.34 -20.09
C PRO A 215 4.12 14.20 -21.06
N TRP A 216 5.20 13.63 -21.63
CA TRP A 216 6.04 14.32 -22.62
C TRP A 216 5.30 14.83 -23.87
N THR A 217 4.09 14.28 -24.13
CA THR A 217 3.22 14.76 -25.21
C THR A 217 2.74 16.20 -25.01
N GLU A 218 2.74 16.71 -23.77
CA GLU A 218 2.43 18.12 -23.50
C GLU A 218 3.49 19.06 -24.05
N ASP A 219 4.75 18.65 -24.00
CA ASP A 219 5.88 19.39 -24.53
C ASP A 219 5.81 19.51 -26.07
N ASN A 220 5.23 18.50 -26.74
CA ASN A 220 4.94 18.59 -28.18
C ASN A 220 3.90 19.68 -28.50
N LYS A 221 2.92 19.90 -27.62
CA LYS A 221 1.92 20.96 -27.81
C LYS A 221 2.55 22.33 -27.63
N LEU A 222 3.41 22.49 -26.61
CA LEU A 222 4.18 23.71 -26.41
C LEU A 222 5.11 24.01 -27.59
N PHE A 223 5.84 23.00 -28.08
CA PHE A 223 6.69 23.14 -29.27
C PHE A 223 5.88 23.55 -30.50
N ARG A 224 4.72 22.93 -30.71
CA ARG A 224 3.83 23.26 -31.82
C ARG A 224 3.31 24.69 -31.73
N ALA A 225 2.79 25.09 -30.57
CA ALA A 225 2.28 26.44 -30.35
C ALA A 225 3.33 27.52 -30.63
N ALA A 226 4.57 27.29 -30.18
CA ALA A 226 5.67 28.21 -30.45
C ALA A 226 6.13 28.18 -31.93
N ALA A 227 6.21 27.00 -32.56
CA ALA A 227 6.69 26.88 -33.94
C ALA A 227 5.69 27.40 -34.97
N GLN A 228 4.39 27.13 -34.80
CA GLN A 228 3.33 27.49 -35.75
C GLN A 228 3.22 28.99 -36.01
N GLU A 229 3.57 29.84 -35.03
CA GLU A 229 3.63 31.29 -35.22
C GLU A 229 4.63 31.73 -36.28
N THR A 230 5.62 30.88 -36.61
CA THR A 230 6.68 31.18 -37.59
C THR A 230 6.54 30.41 -38.90
N VAL A 231 5.83 29.28 -38.92
CA VAL A 231 5.69 28.42 -40.11
C VAL A 231 4.29 28.41 -40.74
N GLY A 232 3.30 29.04 -40.08
CA GLY A 232 1.90 29.01 -40.51
C GLY A 232 1.13 27.82 -39.94
N ILE A 233 -0.19 27.81 -40.21
CA ILE A 233 -1.09 26.76 -39.70
C ILE A 233 -0.94 25.52 -40.58
N MET A 234 -0.36 24.47 -40.00
CA MET A 234 -0.30 23.11 -40.56
C MET A 234 -1.30 22.20 -39.84
N ASP A 235 -1.86 21.25 -40.57
CA ASP A 235 -2.65 20.18 -39.96
C ASP A 235 -1.78 19.22 -39.13
N ASP A 236 -2.40 18.28 -38.43
CA ASP A 236 -1.71 17.40 -37.47
C ASP A 236 -0.70 16.45 -38.13
N ASP A 237 -1.04 15.92 -39.31
CA ASP A 237 -0.21 14.96 -40.02
C ASP A 237 0.95 15.68 -40.73
N GLU A 238 0.66 16.83 -41.32
CA GLU A 238 1.65 17.73 -41.94
C GLU A 238 2.66 18.23 -40.91
N PHE A 239 2.21 18.68 -39.74
CA PHE A 239 3.11 19.15 -38.68
C PHE A 239 3.96 18.00 -38.11
N ALA A 240 3.40 16.80 -37.99
CA ALA A 240 4.14 15.62 -37.52
C ALA A 240 5.27 15.24 -38.50
N ALA A 241 4.98 15.24 -39.81
CA ALA A 241 5.98 14.99 -40.84
C ALA A 241 7.06 16.10 -40.86
N TRP A 242 6.64 17.36 -40.84
CA TRP A 242 7.52 18.54 -40.80
C TRP A 242 8.48 18.49 -39.60
N LYS A 243 7.97 18.07 -38.44
CA LYS A 243 8.76 17.93 -37.22
C LYS A 243 9.74 16.75 -37.31
N GLU A 244 9.32 15.60 -37.81
CA GLU A 244 10.18 14.41 -37.91
C GLU A 244 11.40 14.66 -38.80
N GLU A 245 11.24 15.38 -39.93
CA GLU A 245 12.36 15.79 -40.80
C GLU A 245 13.45 16.58 -40.05
N ARG A 246 13.06 17.29 -39.00
CA ARG A 246 13.93 18.17 -38.19
C ARG A 246 14.36 17.53 -36.88
N THR A 247 14.01 16.27 -36.67
CA THR A 247 14.23 15.54 -35.43
C THR A 247 15.45 14.62 -35.55
N VAL A 248 16.48 14.90 -34.76
CA VAL A 248 17.67 14.06 -34.64
C VAL A 248 17.47 13.08 -33.49
N ARG A 249 17.35 11.78 -33.80
CA ARG A 249 17.22 10.73 -32.79
C ARG A 249 18.58 10.41 -32.17
N LYS A 250 18.70 10.60 -30.85
CA LYS A 250 19.94 10.39 -30.07
C LYS A 250 20.00 9.00 -29.40
N GLY A 251 18.95 8.18 -29.56
CA GLY A 251 18.89 6.81 -29.04
C GLY A 251 17.47 6.25 -29.03
N LYS A 252 17.29 5.06 -28.44
CA LYS A 252 15.95 4.53 -28.15
C LYS A 252 15.29 5.49 -27.16
N ASP A 253 14.19 6.10 -27.55
CA ASP A 253 13.38 6.98 -26.70
C ASP A 253 14.02 8.35 -26.35
N ALA A 254 14.96 8.82 -27.18
CA ALA A 254 15.62 10.12 -27.03
C ALA A 254 15.72 10.87 -28.37
N PHE A 255 15.36 12.15 -28.39
CA PHE A 255 15.45 12.97 -29.61
C PHE A 255 15.69 14.45 -29.31
N VAL A 256 16.24 15.15 -30.29
CA VAL A 256 16.33 16.62 -30.32
C VAL A 256 15.69 17.13 -31.59
N THR A 257 14.73 18.03 -31.47
CA THR A 257 14.15 18.77 -32.59
C THR A 257 14.56 20.23 -32.45
N THR A 258 15.15 20.82 -33.49
CA THR A 258 15.51 22.24 -33.47
C THR A 258 14.87 22.95 -34.65
N TRP A 259 14.14 24.03 -34.37
CA TRP A 259 13.56 24.91 -35.35
C TRP A 259 14.22 26.29 -35.29
N LYS A 260 14.59 26.84 -36.44
CA LYS A 260 15.20 28.16 -36.59
C LYS A 260 14.29 29.02 -37.48
N ALA A 261 13.98 30.23 -37.04
CA ALA A 261 13.16 31.19 -37.78
C ALA A 261 13.78 32.60 -37.70
N GLU A 262 13.48 33.45 -38.70
CA GLU A 262 13.89 34.86 -38.69
C GLU A 262 13.07 35.67 -37.66
N PRO A 263 13.62 36.75 -37.05
CA PRO A 263 14.90 37.40 -37.37
C PRO A 263 16.13 36.86 -36.63
N ASN A 264 15.95 35.96 -35.64
CA ASN A 264 16.98 35.10 -35.03
C ASN A 264 16.33 34.28 -33.89
N MET A 265 15.36 33.44 -34.20
CA MET A 265 14.61 32.62 -33.24
C MET A 265 15.07 31.16 -33.30
N ILE A 266 15.31 30.56 -32.14
CA ILE A 266 15.58 29.12 -32.03
C ILE A 266 14.61 28.53 -31.01
N ILE A 267 13.82 27.56 -31.46
CA ILE A 267 12.93 26.77 -30.63
C ILE A 267 13.48 25.33 -30.66
N ARG A 268 13.99 24.88 -29.52
CA ARG A 268 14.61 23.56 -29.38
C ARG A 268 13.79 22.72 -28.41
N GLN A 269 13.45 21.51 -28.83
CA GLN A 269 12.82 20.50 -27.99
C GLN A 269 13.76 19.31 -27.81
N GLU A 270 13.91 18.85 -26.58
CA GLU A 270 14.75 17.72 -26.24
C GLU A 270 14.01 16.74 -25.34
N LEU A 271 13.93 15.50 -25.80
CA LEU A 271 13.36 14.39 -25.06
C LEU A 271 14.46 13.43 -24.61
N PHE A 272 14.49 13.16 -23.31
CA PHE A 272 15.37 12.16 -22.70
C PHE A 272 14.61 10.86 -22.40
N PRO A 273 15.27 9.68 -22.47
CA PRO A 273 14.61 8.40 -22.23
C PRO A 273 14.29 8.18 -20.74
N TYR A 274 15.08 8.81 -19.85
CA TYR A 274 14.91 8.74 -18.41
C TYR A 274 15.06 10.12 -17.78
N GLY A 275 14.10 10.47 -16.93
CA GLY A 275 14.16 11.56 -15.98
C GLY A 275 13.23 11.18 -14.84
N VAL A 276 13.81 10.87 -13.68
CA VAL A 276 13.06 11.14 -12.45
C VAL A 276 12.87 12.65 -12.43
N LEU A 277 11.68 13.15 -12.08
CA LEU A 277 11.30 14.56 -12.06
C LEU A 277 12.28 15.35 -11.17
N SER A 278 13.46 15.68 -11.73
CA SER A 278 14.61 16.42 -11.18
C SER A 278 16.03 16.01 -11.70
N ARG A 279 16.23 14.92 -12.45
CA ARG A 279 17.59 14.46 -12.87
C ARG A 279 18.11 14.96 -14.25
N THR A 280 17.34 15.76 -14.97
CA THR A 280 17.70 16.19 -16.35
C THR A 280 18.85 17.20 -16.44
N MET A 281 19.26 17.83 -15.33
CA MET A 281 20.27 18.92 -15.38
C MET A 281 21.72 18.49 -15.11
N SER A 282 21.98 17.24 -14.69
CA SER A 282 23.30 16.85 -14.16
C SER A 282 24.15 15.94 -15.06
N GLU A 283 23.73 15.62 -16.29
CA GLU A 283 24.47 14.70 -17.18
C GLU A 283 25.10 15.32 -18.44
N GLU A 284 25.04 16.64 -18.64
CA GLU A 284 25.75 17.31 -19.74
C GLU A 284 26.80 18.32 -19.25
N SER A 285 27.94 17.81 -18.78
CA SER A 285 29.18 18.57 -18.64
C SER A 285 30.36 17.84 -19.30
N LYS A 286 30.17 17.46 -20.56
CA LYS A 286 31.30 17.15 -21.46
C LYS A 286 31.13 17.93 -22.76
N PRO A 287 32.12 18.75 -23.17
CA PRO A 287 32.01 19.57 -24.35
C PRO A 287 31.91 18.70 -25.61
N VAL A 288 30.96 19.04 -26.48
CA VAL A 288 30.82 18.48 -27.84
C VAL A 288 31.53 19.46 -28.77
N GLU A 289 32.60 18.99 -29.43
CA GLU A 289 33.29 19.71 -30.50
C GLU A 289 32.36 19.98 -31.70
N PRO A 290 32.54 21.09 -32.44
CA PRO A 290 31.68 21.43 -33.57
C PRO A 290 31.99 20.56 -34.79
N VAL A 291 30.94 19.99 -35.40
CA VAL A 291 31.03 19.36 -36.73
C VAL A 291 30.85 20.46 -37.78
N VAL A 292 31.93 20.73 -38.52
CA VAL A 292 31.95 21.57 -39.72
C VAL A 292 31.46 20.73 -40.89
N ASP A 293 30.55 21.28 -41.69
CA ASP A 293 30.01 20.67 -42.91
C ASP A 293 31.08 20.60 -44.01
N GLU A 294 31.08 19.49 -44.75
CA GLU A 294 32.06 19.19 -45.80
C GLU A 294 31.93 20.16 -46.99
N THR A 295 33.04 20.72 -47.47
CA THR A 295 33.46 20.63 -48.88
C THR A 295 34.81 21.32 -49.16
N ASN A 296 35.70 20.54 -49.77
CA ASN A 296 36.83 20.91 -50.63
C ASN A 296 38.10 21.59 -50.07
N ALA A 297 39.16 20.80 -50.23
CA ALA A 297 40.42 21.15 -50.89
C ALA A 297 41.62 21.57 -50.01
N GLU A 298 42.51 20.59 -49.89
CA GLU A 298 43.93 20.68 -50.23
C GLU A 298 44.94 21.43 -49.32
N LEU A 299 45.85 20.58 -48.82
CA LEU A 299 47.31 20.76 -48.80
C LEU A 299 47.98 21.51 -47.63
N LYS A 300 48.67 20.66 -46.84
CA LYS A 300 50.06 20.76 -46.37
C LYS A 300 50.41 21.75 -45.24
N GLY A 301 50.94 21.16 -44.16
CA GLY A 301 52.38 21.33 -43.90
C GLY A 301 52.86 21.70 -42.49
N LYS A 302 53.25 20.66 -41.72
CA LYS A 302 54.51 20.49 -40.93
C LYS A 302 54.88 21.41 -39.74
N ALA A 303 55.48 20.69 -38.77
CA ALA A 303 56.56 21.01 -37.81
C ALA A 303 56.12 21.51 -36.41
N ILE A 304 56.26 20.71 -35.32
CA ILE A 304 57.48 20.37 -34.50
C ILE A 304 57.91 21.59 -33.66
N ALA A 305 58.28 21.57 -32.38
CA ALA A 305 58.26 20.65 -31.22
C ALA A 305 58.91 21.45 -30.04
N GLN A 306 59.13 20.78 -28.90
CA GLN A 306 60.05 21.11 -27.79
C GLN A 306 59.55 22.12 -26.74
N ASP A 307 59.86 21.99 -25.45
CA ASP A 307 60.47 20.93 -24.63
C ASP A 307 60.15 21.25 -23.15
N ASP A 308 60.23 20.20 -22.33
CA ASP A 308 60.39 20.04 -20.86
C ASP A 308 61.38 21.02 -20.15
N PRO A 309 61.79 20.84 -18.86
CA PRO A 309 61.30 20.06 -17.68
C PRO A 309 61.24 20.96 -16.39
N GLU A 310 60.91 20.56 -15.14
CA GLU A 310 61.51 19.67 -14.10
C GLU A 310 60.47 19.58 -12.94
N ALA A 311 60.08 18.43 -12.33
CA ALA A 311 60.79 17.46 -11.45
C ALA A 311 61.16 18.05 -10.06
N GLU A 312 60.60 17.56 -8.93
CA GLU A 312 61.05 16.43 -8.05
C GLU A 312 61.42 17.01 -6.64
N ASP A 313 61.47 16.37 -5.48
CA ASP A 313 61.04 15.07 -4.92
C ASP A 313 61.32 15.12 -3.38
N HIS A 314 60.77 14.19 -2.59
CA HIS A 314 61.53 13.35 -1.64
C HIS A 314 60.64 12.48 -0.72
N ALA A 315 60.84 11.18 -0.93
CA ALA A 315 60.38 9.98 -0.21
C ALA A 315 61.07 9.78 1.16
N GLU A 316 60.75 8.74 1.95
CA GLU A 316 61.28 7.35 1.87
C GLU A 316 60.61 6.50 2.98
N SER A 317 60.57 5.16 3.02
CA SER A 317 61.09 3.99 2.27
C SER A 317 60.35 2.75 2.86
N GLY A 318 60.35 1.50 2.36
CA GLY A 318 61.05 0.63 1.39
C GLY A 318 60.64 -0.82 1.77
N SER A 319 60.74 -1.91 0.99
CA SER A 319 61.64 -2.33 -0.10
C SER A 319 61.03 -3.58 -0.81
N GLU A 320 61.10 -3.73 -2.15
CA GLU A 320 62.07 -4.52 -2.98
C GLU A 320 61.61 -5.99 -3.27
N GLU A 321 61.79 -6.65 -4.43
CA GLU A 321 62.29 -6.29 -5.78
C GLU A 321 62.08 -7.46 -6.78
N GLU A 322 62.49 -7.20 -8.04
CA GLU A 322 62.88 -8.06 -9.19
C GLU A 322 61.89 -8.33 -10.36
N HIS A 323 62.07 -7.48 -11.41
CA HIS A 323 62.40 -7.76 -12.84
C HIS A 323 61.53 -8.74 -13.67
N GLU A 324 61.21 -8.54 -14.97
CA GLU A 324 61.98 -8.00 -16.11
C GLU A 324 61.10 -7.60 -17.35
N ASP A 325 61.52 -6.55 -18.08
CA ASP A 325 61.49 -6.21 -19.54
C ASP A 325 60.26 -6.13 -20.50
N GLN A 326 60.02 -4.88 -20.95
CA GLN A 326 60.12 -4.24 -22.30
C GLN A 326 59.42 -4.78 -23.59
N HIS A 327 58.67 -3.82 -24.20
CA HIS A 327 58.42 -3.48 -25.64
C HIS A 327 58.06 -4.57 -26.69
N ALA A 328 57.23 -4.36 -27.71
CA ALA A 328 56.21 -3.38 -28.11
C ALA A 328 55.61 -3.88 -29.46
N ALA A 329 54.43 -3.35 -29.80
CA ALA A 329 53.78 -3.29 -31.12
C ALA A 329 53.24 -4.61 -31.73
N GLU A 330 51.94 -4.90 -31.69
CA GLU A 330 50.77 -4.20 -32.29
C GLU A 330 50.36 -4.77 -33.65
N GLY A 331 49.41 -5.71 -33.54
CA GLY A 331 48.50 -6.13 -34.60
C GLY A 331 47.20 -6.64 -33.98
N SER A 332 46.18 -5.77 -33.92
CA SER A 332 44.77 -6.09 -33.58
C SER A 332 44.46 -6.54 -32.13
N SER A 333 43.85 -5.70 -31.29
CA SER A 333 43.07 -6.26 -30.15
C SER A 333 42.03 -5.39 -29.42
N ASP A 334 41.72 -4.12 -29.76
CA ASP A 334 40.86 -3.34 -28.83
C ASP A 334 39.33 -3.53 -28.94
N LYS A 335 38.88 -4.47 -29.79
CA LYS A 335 37.50 -5.01 -29.75
C LYS A 335 37.29 -6.07 -28.66
N LYS A 336 38.32 -6.53 -27.93
CA LYS A 336 38.22 -7.61 -26.91
C LYS A 336 38.06 -7.13 -25.45
N LYS A 337 38.56 -5.95 -25.05
CA LYS A 337 38.46 -5.50 -23.62
C LYS A 337 37.10 -4.86 -23.27
N LYS A 338 36.47 -4.08 -24.16
CA LYS A 338 35.10 -3.56 -23.95
C LYS A 338 34.01 -4.65 -24.02
N LYS A 339 34.24 -5.74 -24.75
CA LYS A 339 33.34 -6.91 -24.80
C LYS A 339 33.34 -7.71 -23.48
N LYS A 340 34.48 -7.81 -22.79
CA LYS A 340 34.60 -8.54 -21.50
C LYS A 340 33.90 -7.83 -20.32
N LYS A 341 33.94 -6.50 -20.22
CA LYS A 341 33.25 -5.73 -19.15
C LYS A 341 31.73 -5.67 -19.33
N LYS A 342 31.24 -5.54 -20.57
CA LYS A 342 29.79 -5.57 -20.88
C LYS A 342 29.20 -6.98 -20.71
N SER A 343 30.00 -8.01 -20.98
CA SER A 343 29.64 -9.43 -20.79
C SER A 343 29.43 -9.82 -19.32
N LYS A 344 30.21 -9.28 -18.36
CA LYS A 344 30.04 -9.58 -16.93
C LYS A 344 28.76 -8.99 -16.33
N ARG A 345 28.43 -7.72 -16.65
CA ARG A 345 27.19 -7.06 -16.19
C ARG A 345 25.93 -7.66 -16.84
N ALA A 346 26.06 -8.15 -18.08
CA ALA A 346 25.00 -8.90 -18.76
C ALA A 346 24.78 -10.29 -18.15
N LYS A 347 25.84 -11.03 -17.78
CA LYS A 347 25.74 -12.32 -17.11
C LYS A 347 25.06 -12.25 -15.73
N VAL A 348 25.32 -11.21 -14.93
CA VAL A 348 24.62 -10.99 -13.64
C VAL A 348 23.14 -10.65 -13.86
N LYS A 349 22.84 -9.87 -14.90
CA LYS A 349 21.46 -9.52 -15.26
C LYS A 349 20.69 -10.72 -15.83
N GLU A 350 21.33 -11.56 -16.66
CA GLU A 350 20.76 -12.84 -17.15
C GLU A 350 20.55 -13.83 -16.01
N ALA A 351 21.49 -13.91 -15.07
CA ALA A 351 21.38 -14.76 -13.88
C ALA A 351 20.15 -14.41 -13.01
N LEU A 352 19.82 -13.13 -12.88
CA LEU A 352 18.68 -12.64 -12.10
C LEU A 352 17.35 -12.61 -12.89
N THR A 353 17.39 -12.73 -14.22
CA THR A 353 16.19 -12.63 -15.08
C THR A 353 15.73 -13.96 -15.68
N GLY A 354 16.46 -15.05 -15.45
CA GLY A 354 15.96 -16.42 -15.63
C GLY A 354 15.85 -16.90 -17.07
N SER A 355 16.52 -16.27 -18.05
CA SER A 355 16.52 -16.74 -19.44
C SER A 355 17.77 -17.59 -19.75
N LYS A 356 17.58 -18.92 -19.80
CA LYS A 356 18.53 -20.03 -20.06
C LYS A 356 19.47 -20.41 -18.90
N SER A 357 19.32 -21.68 -18.47
CA SER A 357 20.03 -22.43 -17.39
C SER A 357 20.17 -21.68 -16.05
N ALA A 358 19.60 -22.25 -14.99
CA ALA A 358 19.67 -21.68 -13.64
C ALA A 358 21.14 -21.45 -13.20
N PRO A 359 21.53 -20.23 -12.79
CA PRO A 359 22.88 -19.94 -12.31
C PRO A 359 23.11 -20.58 -10.94
N THR A 360 24.36 -20.93 -10.64
CA THR A 360 24.76 -21.45 -9.33
C THR A 360 25.19 -20.32 -8.38
N ASP A 361 25.09 -20.54 -7.07
CA ASP A 361 25.58 -19.60 -6.03
C ASP A 361 27.05 -19.22 -6.28
N ALA A 362 27.84 -20.19 -6.77
CA ALA A 362 29.24 -19.98 -7.12
C ALA A 362 29.41 -19.00 -8.28
N ASP A 363 28.50 -18.98 -9.26
CA ASP A 363 28.52 -18.02 -10.37
C ASP A 363 28.07 -16.63 -9.92
N PHE A 364 27.16 -16.54 -8.94
CA PHE A 364 26.70 -15.28 -8.36
C PHE A 364 27.77 -14.64 -7.46
N HIS A 365 28.36 -15.38 -6.53
CA HIS A 365 29.44 -14.90 -5.66
C HIS A 365 30.69 -14.50 -6.45
N LYS A 366 31.06 -15.28 -7.48
CA LYS A 366 32.19 -14.96 -8.36
C LYS A 366 31.93 -13.73 -9.25
N ALA A 367 30.67 -13.38 -9.47
CA ALA A 367 30.30 -12.14 -10.13
C ALA A 367 30.26 -10.93 -9.17
N LEU A 368 29.92 -11.15 -7.90
CA LEU A 368 30.00 -10.16 -6.81
C LEU A 368 31.45 -9.82 -6.42
N ASP A 369 32.37 -10.79 -6.41
CA ASP A 369 33.81 -10.57 -6.15
C ASP A 369 34.48 -9.66 -7.20
N GLY A 370 33.87 -9.50 -8.37
CA GLY A 370 34.32 -8.60 -9.42
C GLY A 370 33.76 -7.19 -9.35
N LEU A 371 32.90 -6.86 -8.37
CA LEU A 371 32.28 -5.55 -8.22
C LEU A 371 32.99 -4.71 -7.16
N THR A 372 33.22 -3.44 -7.47
CA THR A 372 33.79 -2.50 -6.51
C THR A 372 32.75 -2.10 -5.46
N PRO A 373 33.14 -1.68 -4.24
CA PRO A 373 32.20 -1.27 -3.19
C PRO A 373 31.18 -0.22 -3.66
N GLN A 374 31.62 0.72 -4.50
CA GLN A 374 30.75 1.73 -5.11
C GLN A 374 29.64 1.11 -5.99
N GLN A 375 29.98 0.05 -6.74
CA GLN A 375 29.03 -0.65 -7.63
C GLN A 375 28.01 -1.48 -6.87
N VAL A 376 28.38 -1.96 -5.67
CA VAL A 376 27.45 -2.66 -4.76
C VAL A 376 26.41 -1.68 -4.19
N LYS A 377 26.83 -0.46 -3.84
CA LYS A 377 25.92 0.60 -3.37
C LYS A 377 24.93 1.04 -4.45
N GLU A 378 25.39 1.13 -5.70
CA GLU A 378 24.51 1.37 -6.86
C GLU A 378 23.54 0.21 -7.12
N PHE A 379 23.99 -1.04 -6.97
CA PHE A 379 23.15 -2.22 -7.15
C PHE A 379 22.02 -2.29 -6.11
N LEU A 380 22.29 -1.93 -4.85
CA LEU A 380 21.29 -1.82 -3.79
C LEU A 380 20.31 -0.67 -4.02
N ALA A 381 20.80 0.50 -4.46
CA ALA A 381 19.94 1.63 -4.79
C ALA A 381 18.94 1.32 -5.92
N LEU A 382 19.29 0.40 -6.82
CA LEU A 382 18.44 -0.07 -7.91
C LEU A 382 17.43 -1.15 -7.49
N ASN A 383 17.55 -1.70 -6.28
CA ASN A 383 16.68 -2.76 -5.78
C ASN A 383 16.26 -2.47 -4.32
N PRO A 384 15.27 -1.59 -4.11
CA PRO A 384 14.96 -1.01 -2.79
C PRO A 384 14.54 -2.03 -1.73
N ALA A 385 13.93 -3.15 -2.14
CA ALA A 385 13.58 -4.25 -1.25
C ALA A 385 14.81 -4.98 -0.72
N LEU A 386 15.83 -5.16 -1.57
CA LEU A 386 17.11 -5.73 -1.21
C LEU A 386 17.95 -4.74 -0.37
N ALA A 387 17.87 -3.44 -0.67
CA ALA A 387 18.49 -2.41 0.17
C ALA A 387 17.92 -2.38 1.59
N GLN A 388 16.60 -2.53 1.76
CA GLN A 388 15.99 -2.63 3.09
C GLN A 388 16.39 -3.90 3.85
N GLU A 389 16.52 -5.03 3.16
CA GLU A 389 17.03 -6.28 3.74
C GLU A 389 18.50 -6.16 4.19
N VAL A 390 19.35 -5.53 3.37
CA VAL A 390 20.78 -5.29 3.70
C VAL A 390 20.94 -4.25 4.82
N SER A 391 20.11 -3.21 4.87
CA SER A 391 20.07 -2.26 6.00
C SER A 391 19.61 -2.94 7.31
N LYS A 392 18.62 -3.83 7.26
CA LYS A 392 18.18 -4.61 8.43
C LYS A 392 19.23 -5.63 8.89
N ALA A 393 19.82 -6.38 7.96
CA ALA A 393 20.84 -7.39 8.28
C ALA A 393 22.15 -6.79 8.80
N SER A 394 22.45 -5.54 8.41
CA SER A 394 23.63 -4.80 8.88
C SER A 394 23.40 -3.99 10.18
N ASN A 395 22.18 -4.01 10.74
CA ASN A 395 21.76 -3.18 11.88
C ASN A 395 22.16 -1.69 11.73
N SER A 396 22.09 -1.17 10.50
CA SER A 396 22.41 0.22 10.17
C SER A 396 21.43 0.74 9.12
N GLU A 397 20.87 1.94 9.32
CA GLU A 397 19.98 2.56 8.33
C GLU A 397 20.72 2.88 7.01
N ASN A 398 22.06 3.04 7.07
CA ASN A 398 22.93 3.28 5.91
C ASN A 398 24.25 2.49 6.04
N PRO A 399 24.29 1.19 5.68
CA PRO A 399 25.52 0.41 5.70
C PRO A 399 26.58 0.98 4.74
N SER A 400 27.84 0.94 5.16
CA SER A 400 28.96 1.34 4.30
C SER A 400 29.06 0.41 3.09
N ALA A 401 29.68 0.87 2.00
CA ALA A 401 29.80 0.10 0.77
C ALA A 401 30.48 -1.28 0.97
N ASN A 402 31.44 -1.36 1.89
CA ASN A 402 32.12 -2.60 2.27
C ASN A 402 31.22 -3.50 3.15
N GLN A 403 30.47 -2.92 4.10
CA GLN A 403 29.50 -3.66 4.90
C GLN A 403 28.36 -4.23 4.05
N ALA A 404 27.86 -3.45 3.10
CA ALA A 404 26.85 -3.86 2.14
C ALA A 404 27.35 -4.99 1.22
N ALA A 405 28.61 -4.91 0.78
CA ALA A 405 29.24 -5.96 -0.03
C ALA A 405 29.46 -7.25 0.76
N ASP A 406 29.95 -7.18 1.99
CA ASP A 406 30.15 -8.34 2.85
C ASP A 406 28.83 -9.00 3.25
N MET A 407 27.76 -8.23 3.44
CA MET A 407 26.42 -8.78 3.71
C MET A 407 25.80 -9.39 2.46
N LEU A 408 25.95 -8.78 1.28
CA LEU A 408 25.51 -9.37 0.00
C LEU A 408 26.27 -10.64 -0.38
N LYS A 409 27.53 -10.77 0.06
CA LYS A 409 28.31 -12.01 -0.10
C LYS A 409 27.91 -13.11 0.90
N LYS A 410 27.28 -12.75 2.02
CA LYS A 410 26.74 -13.70 3.02
C LYS A 410 25.27 -14.03 2.79
N MET A 411 24.56 -13.17 2.07
CA MET A 411 23.19 -13.40 1.60
C MET A 411 23.20 -14.29 0.39
N SER A 412 22.18 -15.09 0.32
CA SER A 412 21.97 -16.03 -0.75
C SER A 412 21.00 -15.40 -1.79
N LEU A 413 21.23 -15.53 -3.10
CA LEU A 413 20.32 -15.22 -4.22
C LEU A 413 18.88 -15.67 -3.99
N GLN A 414 18.61 -16.78 -3.27
CA GLN A 414 17.22 -17.14 -2.99
C GLN A 414 16.58 -16.23 -1.92
N ASP A 415 17.31 -15.57 -1.02
CA ASP A 415 16.82 -14.58 -0.01
C ASP A 415 16.31 -13.37 -0.76
N ILE A 416 17.19 -12.91 -1.65
CA ILE A 416 17.05 -11.72 -2.45
C ILE A 416 15.87 -11.86 -3.40
N MET A 417 15.67 -13.07 -3.93
CA MET A 417 14.56 -13.39 -4.83
C MET A 417 13.26 -13.79 -4.10
N THR A 418 13.31 -14.19 -2.82
CA THR A 418 12.12 -14.55 -2.03
C THR A 418 11.46 -13.38 -1.30
N GLY A 419 11.98 -12.15 -1.44
CA GLY A 419 11.37 -10.89 -0.97
C GLY A 419 9.95 -10.59 -1.48
N LEU A 420 9.34 -11.46 -2.30
CA LEU A 420 7.93 -11.42 -2.71
C LEU A 420 7.00 -12.24 -1.79
N ALA A 421 7.52 -12.92 -0.76
CA ALA A 421 6.71 -13.54 0.31
C ALA A 421 6.50 -12.61 1.53
N ALA A 422 7.21 -11.48 1.59
CA ALA A 422 7.30 -10.65 2.80
C ALA A 422 6.23 -9.52 2.90
N GLY A 423 5.35 -9.36 1.90
CA GLY A 423 4.38 -8.25 1.84
C GLY A 423 3.01 -8.50 2.46
N GLY A 424 2.73 -9.69 3.00
CA GLY A 424 1.44 -10.02 3.62
C GLY A 424 1.41 -9.72 5.12
N LYS A 425 0.24 -9.37 5.66
CA LYS A 425 -0.08 -9.22 7.11
C LYS A 425 0.32 -10.42 8.02
N ASN A 426 1.02 -11.43 7.50
CA ASN A 426 1.44 -12.66 8.16
C ASN A 426 2.95 -12.94 8.13
N ALA A 427 3.79 -12.08 7.54
CA ALA A 427 5.24 -12.24 7.63
C ALA A 427 5.77 -11.54 8.89
N LYS A 428 6.04 -12.29 9.96
CA LYS A 428 6.85 -11.77 11.06
C LYS A 428 8.34 -11.84 10.70
N ASP A 429 9.12 -10.91 11.21
CA ASP A 429 10.59 -10.89 11.10
C ASP A 429 11.22 -12.20 11.64
N MET A 430 12.29 -12.70 11.02
CA MET A 430 12.92 -13.99 11.38
C MET A 430 13.38 -14.06 12.83
N GLY A 431 13.69 -12.91 13.46
CA GLY A 431 13.96 -12.83 14.90
C GLY A 431 12.80 -13.27 15.81
N SER A 432 11.59 -13.42 15.26
CA SER A 432 10.38 -13.80 15.98
C SER A 432 10.01 -15.30 15.94
N TYR A 433 10.57 -16.10 15.01
CA TYR A 433 10.25 -17.53 14.83
C TYR A 433 11.19 -18.47 15.61
N LYS A 434 11.27 -18.28 16.93
CA LYS A 434 12.22 -18.99 17.82
C LYS A 434 12.22 -20.53 17.71
N PHE A 435 11.07 -21.16 17.40
CA PHE A 435 10.99 -22.61 17.22
C PHE A 435 11.57 -23.05 15.88
N TRP A 436 11.10 -22.49 14.76
CA TRP A 436 11.49 -22.89 13.41
C TRP A 436 12.97 -22.67 13.12
N GLN A 437 13.63 -21.71 13.79
CA GLN A 437 15.08 -21.53 13.73
C GLN A 437 15.89 -22.77 14.16
N THR A 438 15.30 -23.63 15.00
CA THR A 438 15.95 -24.84 15.53
C THR A 438 15.64 -26.09 14.70
N GLN A 439 14.75 -25.99 13.71
CA GLN A 439 14.26 -27.12 12.94
C GLN A 439 15.04 -27.30 11.63
N PRO A 440 15.15 -28.53 11.09
CA PRO A 440 15.82 -28.80 9.82
C PRO A 440 14.91 -28.37 8.64
N VAL A 441 14.71 -27.06 8.48
CA VAL A 441 13.96 -26.48 7.36
C VAL A 441 14.83 -25.44 6.65
N PRO A 442 14.69 -25.26 5.33
CA PRO A 442 15.38 -24.19 4.63
C PRO A 442 15.02 -22.84 5.26
N LYS A 443 16.03 -22.00 5.47
CA LYS A 443 15.81 -20.70 6.12
C LYS A 443 15.28 -19.68 5.13
N PHE A 444 14.57 -18.66 5.62
CA PHE A 444 14.42 -17.45 4.83
C PHE A 444 15.82 -16.92 4.63
N GLY A 445 16.22 -17.03 3.39
CA GLY A 445 17.51 -16.60 2.99
C GLY A 445 18.61 -17.66 2.79
N GLU A 446 18.27 -18.78 2.18
CA GLU A 446 19.23 -19.81 1.76
C GLU A 446 19.11 -20.04 0.24
N GLU A 447 20.23 -20.25 -0.48
CA GLU A 447 20.34 -20.13 -1.97
C GLU A 447 19.70 -21.33 -2.66
N PRO A 448 19.24 -21.22 -3.93
CA PRO A 448 18.90 -22.40 -4.71
C PRO A 448 20.16 -23.22 -4.96
N THR A 449 20.45 -24.17 -4.07
CA THR A 449 21.52 -25.12 -4.33
C THR A 449 21.12 -26.01 -5.50
N LEU A 450 22.08 -26.36 -6.37
CA LEU A 450 21.86 -27.33 -7.45
C LEU A 450 21.48 -28.73 -6.96
N LYS A 451 21.73 -29.07 -5.70
CA LYS A 451 21.51 -30.41 -5.15
C LYS A 451 20.37 -30.41 -4.12
N GLU A 452 19.22 -30.92 -4.55
CA GLU A 452 18.07 -31.22 -3.67
C GLU A 452 18.35 -32.47 -2.82
N GLY A 453 17.77 -32.55 -1.63
CA GLY A 453 17.99 -33.69 -0.73
C GLY A 453 17.79 -33.40 0.76
N PRO A 454 18.04 -34.38 1.64
CA PRO A 454 17.83 -34.25 3.08
C PRO A 454 18.79 -33.24 3.72
N LEU A 455 18.29 -32.45 4.68
CA LEU A 455 19.09 -31.45 5.39
C LEU A 455 19.89 -32.05 6.55
N ARG A 456 19.29 -33.02 7.26
CA ARG A 456 19.90 -33.74 8.37
C ARG A 456 19.71 -35.24 8.14
N ILE A 457 20.83 -35.95 8.16
CA ILE A 457 20.87 -37.41 8.15
C ILE A 457 21.03 -37.85 9.60
N GLN A 458 20.16 -38.75 10.05
CA GLN A 458 20.15 -39.36 11.38
C GLN A 458 19.83 -40.84 11.22
N LYS A 459 20.18 -41.64 12.24
CA LYS A 459 19.81 -43.04 12.30
C LYS A 459 18.78 -43.30 13.41
N VAL A 460 18.02 -44.38 13.28
CA VAL A 460 16.90 -44.71 14.20
C VAL A 460 17.40 -44.94 15.64
N GLU A 461 18.66 -45.33 15.80
CA GLU A 461 19.32 -45.54 17.10
C GLU A 461 19.59 -44.22 17.85
N GLU A 462 19.69 -43.10 17.13
CA GLU A 462 19.93 -41.76 17.69
C GLU A 462 18.63 -41.06 18.13
N VAL A 463 17.47 -41.68 17.88
CA VAL A 463 16.15 -41.13 18.19
C VAL A 463 15.72 -41.60 19.58
N ASP A 464 15.39 -40.65 20.45
CA ASP A 464 14.85 -40.92 21.79
C ASP A 464 13.62 -41.85 21.72
N LYS A 465 13.69 -42.96 22.45
CA LYS A 465 12.61 -43.96 22.49
C LYS A 465 11.40 -43.49 23.32
N GLU A 466 11.66 -42.69 24.34
CA GLU A 466 10.65 -42.12 25.22
C GLU A 466 10.18 -40.74 24.75
N PRO A 467 8.90 -40.38 24.94
CA PRO A 467 8.40 -39.05 24.62
C PRO A 467 8.92 -38.00 25.62
N ALA A 468 9.07 -36.76 25.17
CA ALA A 468 9.44 -35.66 26.04
C ALA A 468 8.34 -35.40 27.10
N GLY A 469 8.74 -35.03 28.31
CA GLY A 469 7.81 -34.71 29.40
C GLY A 469 6.90 -33.52 29.07
N LEU A 470 5.61 -33.65 29.39
CA LEU A 470 4.64 -32.55 29.33
C LEU A 470 4.63 -31.77 30.65
N ILE A 471 4.09 -30.55 30.60
CA ILE A 471 3.85 -29.74 31.79
C ILE A 471 2.88 -30.49 32.72
N PRO A 472 3.06 -30.45 34.07
CA PRO A 472 2.14 -31.08 35.00
C PRO A 472 0.68 -30.74 34.71
N GLY A 473 -0.19 -31.76 34.71
CA GLY A 473 -1.62 -31.61 34.38
C GLY A 473 -1.98 -32.06 32.96
N PHE A 474 -1.01 -32.46 32.13
CA PHE A 474 -1.24 -33.00 30.79
C PHE A 474 -0.51 -34.33 30.59
N GLU A 475 -1.09 -35.19 29.74
CA GLU A 475 -0.52 -36.47 29.36
C GLU A 475 -0.64 -36.70 27.84
N TRP A 476 0.33 -37.44 27.30
CA TRP A 476 0.29 -37.90 25.92
C TRP A 476 -0.76 -39.00 25.78
N VAL A 477 -1.49 -39.00 24.66
CA VAL A 477 -2.35 -40.10 24.26
C VAL A 477 -2.14 -40.42 22.79
N THR A 478 -2.17 -41.69 22.45
CA THR A 478 -2.23 -42.16 21.06
C THR A 478 -3.69 -42.46 20.76
N MET A 479 -4.27 -41.76 19.79
CA MET A 479 -5.69 -41.89 19.47
C MET A 479 -5.92 -43.05 18.49
N ASP A 480 -6.81 -43.97 18.82
CA ASP A 480 -7.22 -45.06 17.93
C ASP A 480 -8.49 -44.67 17.16
N LEU A 481 -8.32 -44.29 15.89
CA LEU A 481 -9.44 -43.83 15.05
C LEU A 481 -10.33 -44.97 14.53
N THR A 482 -9.99 -46.23 14.81
CA THR A 482 -10.91 -47.37 14.61
C THR A 482 -11.97 -47.44 15.72
N ASN A 483 -11.72 -46.80 16.86
CA ASN A 483 -12.67 -46.67 17.95
C ASN A 483 -13.60 -45.46 17.70
N GLU A 484 -14.91 -45.71 17.68
CA GLU A 484 -15.95 -44.70 17.43
C GLU A 484 -15.96 -43.56 18.46
N GLU A 485 -15.65 -43.83 19.72
CA GLU A 485 -15.60 -42.79 20.75
C GLU A 485 -14.39 -41.88 20.57
N GLU A 486 -13.23 -42.45 20.24
CA GLU A 486 -11.99 -41.69 20.09
C GLU A 486 -11.98 -40.82 18.83
N ILE A 487 -12.48 -41.31 17.69
CA ILE A 487 -12.64 -40.48 16.50
C ILE A 487 -13.67 -39.36 16.71
N LYS A 488 -14.69 -39.60 17.54
CA LYS A 488 -15.66 -38.58 17.94
C LYS A 488 -15.01 -37.51 18.82
N GLU A 489 -14.11 -37.88 19.73
CA GLU A 489 -13.33 -36.89 20.49
C GLU A 489 -12.46 -36.01 19.57
N VAL A 490 -11.78 -36.61 18.59
CA VAL A 490 -10.99 -35.87 17.58
C VAL A 490 -11.89 -34.97 16.75
N TYR A 491 -13.03 -35.48 16.27
CA TYR A 491 -14.05 -34.70 15.57
C TYR A 491 -14.50 -33.49 16.39
N GLU A 492 -14.84 -33.68 17.67
CA GLU A 492 -15.30 -32.59 18.53
C GLU A 492 -14.23 -31.54 18.78
N LEU A 493 -12.98 -31.96 18.99
CA LEU A 493 -11.85 -31.03 19.11
C LEU A 493 -11.70 -30.21 17.83
N LEU A 494 -11.71 -30.87 16.66
CA LEU A 494 -11.54 -30.20 15.38
C LEU A 494 -12.71 -29.25 15.09
N ASN A 495 -13.93 -29.75 15.23
CA ASN A 495 -15.18 -28.99 15.03
C ASN A 495 -15.44 -27.93 16.11
N LYS A 496 -14.61 -27.76 17.14
CA LYS A 496 -14.73 -26.64 18.11
C LYS A 496 -13.52 -25.72 18.11
N HIS A 497 -12.36 -26.22 17.69
CA HIS A 497 -11.07 -25.56 17.93
C HIS A 497 -10.07 -25.63 16.77
N TYR A 498 -10.44 -26.12 15.59
CA TYR A 498 -9.58 -26.12 14.41
C TYR A 498 -9.65 -24.80 13.63
N VAL A 499 -9.49 -24.87 12.31
CA VAL A 499 -9.53 -23.74 11.39
C VAL A 499 -10.95 -23.18 11.33
N GLU A 500 -11.04 -21.90 11.68
CA GLU A 500 -12.21 -21.05 11.48
C GLU A 500 -11.82 -20.01 10.44
N ASP A 501 -12.79 -19.51 9.68
CA ASP A 501 -12.55 -18.26 8.96
C ASP A 501 -12.26 -17.13 9.97
N ASP A 502 -11.57 -16.07 9.52
CA ASP A 502 -11.08 -14.97 10.38
C ASP A 502 -12.21 -14.29 11.22
N GLU A 503 -13.48 -14.59 10.91
CA GLU A 503 -14.71 -14.05 11.50
C GLU A 503 -15.60 -15.12 12.21
N ALA A 504 -15.16 -16.39 12.27
CA ALA A 504 -15.84 -17.53 12.89
C ALA A 504 -17.30 -17.77 12.45
N MET A 505 -17.63 -17.45 11.19
CA MET A 505 -18.93 -17.72 10.60
C MET A 505 -19.00 -19.10 9.94
N PHE A 506 -17.87 -19.61 9.46
CA PHE A 506 -17.78 -20.94 8.88
C PHE A 506 -16.74 -21.76 9.62
N ARG A 507 -17.15 -22.94 10.04
CA ARG A 507 -16.25 -23.91 10.65
C ARG A 507 -16.27 -25.19 9.84
N PHE A 508 -15.09 -25.72 9.54
CA PHE A 508 -15.01 -27.02 8.88
C PHE A 508 -15.65 -28.10 9.74
N ASN A 509 -16.57 -28.82 9.12
CA ASN A 509 -17.24 -29.98 9.68
C ASN A 509 -16.60 -31.22 9.08
N TYR A 510 -15.46 -31.63 9.63
CA TYR A 510 -14.79 -32.88 9.23
C TYR A 510 -15.52 -34.08 9.84
N SER A 511 -16.54 -34.61 9.17
CA SER A 511 -17.24 -35.82 9.63
C SER A 511 -16.27 -36.97 9.96
N PRO A 512 -16.64 -37.91 10.84
CA PRO A 512 -15.85 -39.12 11.08
C PRO A 512 -15.48 -39.87 9.78
N SER A 513 -16.39 -39.91 8.80
CA SER A 513 -16.12 -40.55 7.50
C SER A 513 -15.00 -39.89 6.70
N ILE A 514 -14.96 -38.55 6.62
CA ILE A 514 -13.86 -37.85 5.93
C ILE A 514 -12.56 -37.93 6.73
N LEU A 515 -12.63 -37.94 8.07
CA LEU A 515 -11.47 -38.13 8.94
C LEU A 515 -10.83 -39.51 8.73
N ARG A 516 -11.62 -40.58 8.65
CA ARG A 516 -11.10 -41.93 8.30
C ARG A 516 -10.49 -41.96 6.92
N TRP A 517 -11.19 -41.40 5.93
CA TRP A 517 -10.67 -41.34 4.56
C TRP A 517 -9.35 -40.57 4.48
N ALA A 518 -9.20 -39.46 5.21
CA ALA A 518 -8.00 -38.64 5.17
C ALA A 518 -6.84 -39.15 6.03
N MET A 519 -7.11 -39.77 7.19
CA MET A 519 -6.07 -40.14 8.17
C MET A 519 -5.74 -41.63 8.20
N MET A 520 -6.54 -42.48 7.55
CA MET A 520 -6.33 -43.94 7.53
C MET A 520 -6.12 -44.50 6.11
N PRO A 521 -5.27 -43.90 5.25
CA PRO A 521 -4.88 -44.54 4.00
C PRO A 521 -4.03 -45.79 4.27
N PRO A 522 -3.91 -46.73 3.33
CA PRO A 522 -3.04 -47.90 3.49
C PRO A 522 -1.63 -47.52 3.99
N GLY A 523 -1.15 -48.23 5.01
CA GLY A 523 0.12 -47.90 5.67
C GLY A 523 0.02 -46.95 6.87
N TRP A 524 -1.17 -46.41 7.18
CA TRP A 524 -1.40 -45.61 8.39
C TRP A 524 -1.06 -46.40 9.67
N LYS A 525 -0.68 -45.66 10.71
CA LYS A 525 -0.37 -46.19 12.05
C LYS A 525 -1.05 -45.34 13.11
N LYS A 526 -1.67 -45.97 14.10
CA LYS A 526 -2.30 -45.25 15.22
C LYS A 526 -1.31 -44.35 15.96
N GLU A 527 -0.03 -44.75 16.00
CA GLU A 527 1.06 -43.99 16.61
C GLU A 527 1.21 -42.60 16.01
N TYR A 528 0.76 -42.36 14.78
CA TYR A 528 0.78 -41.05 14.13
C TYR A 528 -0.41 -40.15 14.47
N HIS A 529 -1.38 -40.64 15.24
CA HIS A 529 -2.49 -39.84 15.76
C HIS A 529 -2.19 -39.42 17.20
N VAL A 530 -1.49 -38.30 17.34
CA VAL A 530 -0.94 -37.85 18.63
C VAL A 530 -1.88 -36.86 19.27
N GLY A 531 -2.40 -37.19 20.45
CA GLY A 531 -3.25 -36.34 21.26
C GLY A 531 -2.59 -35.91 22.58
N VAL A 532 -3.13 -34.87 23.18
CA VAL A 532 -2.83 -34.45 24.56
C VAL A 532 -4.13 -34.37 25.34
N ARG A 533 -4.20 -35.08 26.47
CA ARG A 533 -5.33 -35.01 27.41
C ARG A 533 -4.95 -34.21 28.66
N ALA A 534 -5.92 -33.52 29.23
CA ALA A 534 -5.78 -32.98 30.58
C ALA A 534 -5.96 -34.12 31.60
N THR A 535 -5.03 -34.27 32.54
CA THR A 535 -5.01 -35.43 33.45
C THR A 535 -6.22 -35.47 34.39
N GLN A 536 -6.71 -34.30 34.84
CA GLN A 536 -7.87 -34.20 35.75
C GLN A 536 -9.20 -34.47 35.06
N SER A 537 -9.45 -33.86 33.89
CA SER A 537 -10.75 -33.95 33.21
C SER A 537 -10.80 -35.03 32.13
N ARG A 538 -9.66 -35.65 31.79
CA ARG A 538 -9.47 -36.60 30.67
C ARG A 538 -9.84 -36.04 29.29
N LEU A 539 -10.14 -34.74 29.19
CA LEU A 539 -10.55 -34.07 27.95
C LEU A 539 -9.37 -33.97 26.98
N LEU A 540 -9.61 -34.31 25.71
CA LEU A 540 -8.66 -34.07 24.61
C LEU A 540 -8.53 -32.57 24.33
N VAL A 541 -7.33 -32.02 24.48
CA VAL A 541 -7.09 -30.56 24.39
C VAL A 541 -6.15 -30.17 23.24
N ALA A 542 -5.45 -31.12 22.64
CA ALA A 542 -4.68 -30.91 21.42
C ALA A 542 -4.53 -32.21 20.62
N PHE A 543 -4.34 -32.07 19.31
CA PHE A 543 -4.20 -33.19 18.38
C PHE A 543 -3.30 -32.81 17.20
N ILE A 544 -2.56 -33.77 16.65
CA ILE A 544 -1.82 -33.68 15.40
C ILE A 544 -1.78 -35.07 14.75
N SER A 545 -1.91 -35.13 13.43
CA SER A 545 -1.88 -36.40 12.68
C SER A 545 -0.78 -36.39 11.63
N ALA A 546 -0.25 -37.57 11.30
CA ALA A 546 0.55 -37.80 10.12
C ALA A 546 0.13 -39.08 9.37
N ILE A 547 0.39 -39.13 8.06
CA ILE A 547 0.25 -40.33 7.23
C ILE A 547 1.54 -40.51 6.40
N PRO A 548 1.97 -41.75 6.10
CA PRO A 548 3.09 -41.96 5.19
C PRO A 548 2.67 -41.65 3.75
N VAL A 549 3.54 -40.98 2.99
CA VAL A 549 3.35 -40.68 1.58
C VAL A 549 4.65 -40.89 0.82
N HIS A 550 4.58 -41.55 -0.33
CA HIS A 550 5.68 -41.59 -1.30
C HIS A 550 5.60 -40.36 -2.21
N LEU A 551 6.47 -39.39 -1.97
CA LEU A 551 6.48 -38.12 -2.68
C LEU A 551 7.61 -38.09 -3.71
N ARG A 552 7.25 -38.01 -4.99
CA ARG A 552 8.20 -37.71 -6.05
C ARG A 552 8.42 -36.20 -6.10
N VAL A 553 9.67 -35.78 -5.90
CA VAL A 553 10.15 -34.41 -6.06
C VAL A 553 11.19 -34.44 -7.18
N ARG A 554 10.77 -34.02 -8.38
CA ARG A 554 11.52 -34.09 -9.64
C ARG A 554 11.98 -35.51 -9.94
N GLU A 555 13.26 -35.78 -9.76
CA GLU A 555 13.91 -37.08 -10.02
C GLU A 555 13.99 -37.96 -8.76
N ASN A 556 13.75 -37.40 -7.57
CA ASN A 556 13.88 -38.10 -6.30
C ASN A 556 12.53 -38.58 -5.79
N VAL A 557 12.44 -39.83 -5.38
CA VAL A 557 11.29 -40.34 -4.61
C VAL A 557 11.67 -40.42 -3.15
N VAL A 558 10.87 -39.77 -2.30
CA VAL A 558 11.13 -39.64 -0.87
C VAL A 558 9.90 -40.07 -0.11
N THR A 559 10.06 -40.99 0.83
CA THR A 559 9.02 -41.32 1.80
C THR A 559 8.98 -40.23 2.87
N CYS A 560 7.85 -39.56 3.00
CA CYS A 560 7.66 -38.50 3.99
C CYS A 560 6.37 -38.69 4.80
N SER A 561 6.33 -38.08 5.97
CA SER A 561 5.12 -37.98 6.79
C SER A 561 4.33 -36.75 6.36
N GLU A 562 3.17 -36.92 5.71
CA GLU A 562 2.23 -35.81 5.48
C GLU A 562 1.53 -35.46 6.80
N VAL A 563 1.87 -34.30 7.36
CA VAL A 563 1.36 -33.82 8.63
C VAL A 563 0.13 -32.93 8.40
N ASN A 564 -0.97 -33.27 9.07
CA ASN A 564 -2.25 -32.60 8.93
C ASN A 564 -3.00 -32.53 10.29
N PHE A 565 -4.15 -31.83 10.33
CA PHE A 565 -5.06 -31.78 11.47
C PHE A 565 -4.47 -31.29 12.80
N LEU A 566 -3.42 -30.46 12.77
CA LEU A 566 -2.88 -29.80 13.98
C LEU A 566 -3.90 -28.87 14.63
N ALA A 567 -4.42 -29.25 15.78
CA ALA A 567 -5.44 -28.53 16.53
C ALA A 567 -5.04 -28.31 17.99
N ILE A 568 -5.29 -27.12 18.50
CA ILE A 568 -5.13 -26.79 19.93
C ILE A 568 -6.39 -26.12 20.42
N HIS A 569 -6.92 -26.63 21.53
CA HIS A 569 -8.04 -26.05 22.23
C HIS A 569 -7.81 -24.55 22.47
N LYS A 570 -8.82 -23.72 22.13
CA LYS A 570 -8.67 -22.25 22.09
C LYS A 570 -8.08 -21.63 23.36
N LYS A 571 -8.48 -22.14 24.54
CA LYS A 571 -7.97 -21.69 25.86
C LYS A 571 -6.47 -21.93 26.09
N LEU A 572 -5.84 -22.84 25.34
CA LEU A 572 -4.41 -23.18 25.47
C LEU A 572 -3.54 -22.56 24.37
N ARG A 573 -4.14 -21.82 23.43
CA ARG A 573 -3.39 -21.08 22.40
C ARG A 573 -2.49 -20.03 23.06
N GLY A 574 -1.31 -19.79 22.49
CA GLY A 574 -0.30 -18.89 23.07
C GLY A 574 0.62 -19.52 24.13
N LYS A 575 0.36 -20.77 24.57
CA LYS A 575 1.19 -21.49 25.56
C LYS A 575 2.34 -22.33 24.96
N ARG A 576 2.64 -22.15 23.66
CA ARG A 576 3.71 -22.88 22.94
C ARG A 576 3.58 -24.41 22.95
N LEU A 577 2.36 -24.94 22.97
CA LEU A 577 2.11 -26.38 22.87
C LEU A 577 2.33 -26.94 21.44
N THR A 578 2.14 -26.12 20.39
CA THR A 578 2.40 -26.51 18.99
C THR A 578 3.82 -27.05 18.75
N PRO A 579 4.90 -26.35 19.14
CA PRO A 579 6.27 -26.88 19.09
C PRO A 579 6.44 -28.28 19.70
N VAL A 580 5.73 -28.56 20.80
CA VAL A 580 5.85 -29.83 21.53
C VAL A 580 5.20 -30.96 20.73
N LEU A 581 4.01 -30.71 20.17
CA LEU A 581 3.32 -31.63 19.27
C LEU A 581 4.13 -31.94 18.00
N ILE A 582 4.71 -30.92 17.38
CA ILE A 582 5.54 -31.09 16.18
C ILE A 582 6.76 -31.96 16.50
N LYS A 583 7.45 -31.70 17.61
CA LYS A 583 8.59 -32.53 18.04
C LYS A 583 8.20 -33.98 18.28
N GLU A 584 7.05 -34.22 18.91
CA GLU A 584 6.60 -35.59 19.20
C GLU A 584 6.21 -36.36 17.92
N ILE A 585 5.45 -35.76 16.99
CA ILE A 585 5.12 -36.44 15.73
C ILE A 585 6.38 -36.69 14.87
N THR A 586 7.35 -35.77 14.90
CA THR A 586 8.65 -35.96 14.26
C THR A 586 9.42 -37.11 14.91
N ARG A 587 9.47 -37.20 16.23
CA ARG A 587 10.12 -38.31 16.94
C ARG A 587 9.50 -39.65 16.55
N ARG A 588 8.16 -39.75 16.53
CA ARG A 588 7.44 -40.98 16.13
C ARG A 588 7.70 -41.36 14.67
N SER A 589 7.72 -40.39 13.76
CA SER A 589 8.06 -40.64 12.34
C SER A 589 9.51 -41.14 12.19
N ASN A 590 10.45 -40.52 12.90
CA ASN A 590 11.86 -40.88 12.86
C ASN A 590 12.12 -42.30 13.44
N LEU A 591 11.35 -42.74 14.43
CA LEU A 591 11.44 -44.11 14.96
C LEU A 591 11.10 -45.18 13.92
N ASP A 592 10.28 -44.82 12.93
CA ASP A 592 9.92 -45.68 11.79
C ASP A 592 10.85 -45.48 10.58
N GLY A 593 11.93 -44.72 10.74
CA GLY A 593 12.87 -44.43 9.65
C GLY A 593 12.35 -43.43 8.61
N ILE A 594 11.28 -42.68 8.91
CA ILE A 594 10.76 -41.60 8.06
C ILE A 594 11.29 -40.27 8.57
N TRP A 595 12.17 -39.65 7.79
CA TRP A 595 12.94 -38.47 8.21
C TRP A 595 12.44 -37.15 7.63
N GLN A 596 11.61 -37.21 6.59
CA GLN A 596 11.04 -36.05 5.91
C GLN A 596 9.58 -35.88 6.28
N GLY A 597 9.10 -34.63 6.26
CA GLY A 597 7.70 -34.31 6.46
C GLY A 597 7.17 -33.42 5.36
N LEU A 598 5.90 -33.57 5.02
CA LEU A 598 5.17 -32.71 4.09
C LEU A 598 4.07 -32.01 4.89
N TYR A 599 3.96 -30.69 4.77
CA TYR A 599 2.86 -29.98 5.41
C TYR A 599 2.49 -28.72 4.63
N THR A 600 1.25 -28.28 4.83
CA THR A 600 0.75 -27.03 4.24
C THR A 600 0.25 -26.10 5.32
N ALA A 601 0.29 -24.80 5.05
CA ALA A 601 -0.27 -23.79 5.95
C ALA A 601 -0.80 -22.59 5.17
N GLY A 602 -1.86 -21.96 5.70
CA GLY A 602 -2.35 -20.66 5.21
C GLY A 602 -1.58 -19.45 5.76
N VAL A 603 -0.61 -19.70 6.65
CA VAL A 603 0.33 -18.69 7.18
C VAL A 603 1.72 -18.96 6.63
N VAL A 604 2.52 -17.91 6.47
CA VAL A 604 3.87 -17.99 5.92
C VAL A 604 4.86 -18.44 7.01
N LEU A 605 5.47 -19.61 6.82
CA LEU A 605 6.55 -20.18 7.62
C LEU A 605 7.88 -20.22 6.83
N PRO A 606 9.06 -20.30 7.49
CA PRO A 606 10.35 -20.46 6.80
C PRO A 606 10.56 -21.91 6.32
N LYS A 607 10.81 -22.19 5.03
CA LYS A 607 10.60 -21.41 3.81
C LYS A 607 9.67 -22.21 2.89
N PRO A 608 8.66 -21.58 2.25
CA PRO A 608 7.72 -22.30 1.41
C PRO A 608 8.41 -22.78 0.13
N VAL A 609 8.12 -24.02 -0.25
CA VAL A 609 8.52 -24.64 -1.53
C VAL A 609 7.70 -24.05 -2.68
N SER A 610 6.42 -23.84 -2.44
CA SER A 610 5.49 -23.26 -3.40
C SER A 610 4.31 -22.58 -2.71
N THR A 611 3.59 -21.74 -3.45
CA THR A 611 2.40 -21.03 -2.98
C THR A 611 1.32 -21.09 -4.03
N CYS A 612 0.16 -21.67 -3.67
CA CYS A 612 -1.02 -21.75 -4.52
C CYS A 612 -2.14 -20.84 -3.98
N ARG A 613 -3.11 -20.49 -4.83
CA ARG A 613 -4.25 -19.65 -4.46
C ARG A 613 -5.57 -20.39 -4.59
N TYR A 614 -6.50 -20.17 -3.64
CA TYR A 614 -7.85 -20.73 -3.70
C TYR A 614 -8.75 -19.98 -4.69
N PHE A 615 -9.63 -20.74 -5.33
CA PHE A 615 -10.65 -20.28 -6.26
C PHE A 615 -11.97 -20.99 -5.97
N HIS A 616 -13.09 -20.27 -6.15
CA HIS A 616 -14.42 -20.73 -5.78
C HIS A 616 -15.41 -20.59 -6.94
N ARG A 617 -16.10 -21.66 -7.29
CA ARG A 617 -17.19 -21.69 -8.26
C ARG A 617 -18.51 -21.98 -7.56
N ALA A 618 -19.39 -20.99 -7.51
CA ALA A 618 -20.71 -21.15 -6.91
C ALA A 618 -21.54 -22.18 -7.70
N ILE A 619 -22.09 -23.20 -7.05
CA ILE A 619 -23.05 -24.14 -7.64
C ILE A 619 -24.47 -23.69 -7.28
N ASN A 620 -24.71 -23.44 -5.99
CA ASN A 620 -25.95 -22.88 -5.45
C ASN A 620 -25.71 -21.45 -4.95
N TRP A 621 -25.58 -20.50 -5.89
CA TRP A 621 -25.26 -19.11 -5.54
C TRP A 621 -26.26 -18.49 -4.55
N GLN A 622 -27.55 -18.82 -4.66
CA GLN A 622 -28.58 -18.29 -3.76
C GLN A 622 -28.34 -18.71 -2.31
N LYS A 623 -28.10 -20.01 -2.07
CA LYS A 623 -27.77 -20.51 -0.73
C LYS A 623 -26.46 -19.90 -0.22
N LEU A 624 -25.44 -19.80 -1.05
CA LEU A 624 -24.17 -19.16 -0.67
C LEU A 624 -24.35 -17.69 -0.28
N TYR A 625 -25.22 -16.96 -0.97
CA TYR A 625 -25.56 -15.56 -0.63
C TYR A 625 -26.34 -15.45 0.68
N GLU A 626 -27.29 -16.36 0.90
CA GLU A 626 -28.09 -16.44 2.14
C GLU A 626 -27.24 -16.81 3.36
N CYS A 627 -26.29 -17.74 3.20
CA CYS A 627 -25.31 -18.09 4.22
C CYS A 627 -24.26 -16.99 4.47
N GLY A 628 -24.15 -16.00 3.59
CA GLY A 628 -23.12 -14.96 3.66
C GLY A 628 -21.74 -15.39 3.12
N PHE A 629 -21.66 -16.54 2.45
CA PHE A 629 -20.45 -17.03 1.79
C PHE A 629 -20.10 -16.24 0.52
N SER A 630 -21.09 -15.92 -0.32
CA SER A 630 -20.89 -15.13 -1.56
C SER A 630 -21.56 -13.75 -1.47
N PRO A 631 -20.84 -12.64 -1.68
CA PRO A 631 -21.47 -11.32 -1.72
C PRO A 631 -22.27 -11.11 -3.02
N LEU A 632 -23.28 -10.24 -2.96
CA LEU A 632 -23.93 -9.72 -4.17
C LEU A 632 -23.05 -8.62 -4.78
N PRO A 633 -22.56 -8.76 -6.03
CA PRO A 633 -21.76 -7.73 -6.67
C PRO A 633 -22.52 -6.40 -6.81
N PRO A 634 -21.84 -5.24 -6.72
CA PRO A 634 -22.46 -3.94 -6.94
C PRO A 634 -23.19 -3.89 -8.30
N ASN A 635 -24.35 -3.23 -8.33
CA ASN A 635 -25.21 -3.14 -9.53
C ASN A 635 -25.72 -4.48 -10.08
N SER A 636 -25.71 -5.55 -9.27
CA SER A 636 -26.27 -6.85 -9.65
C SER A 636 -27.52 -7.20 -8.84
N LYS A 637 -28.32 -8.15 -9.33
CA LYS A 637 -29.49 -8.72 -8.63
C LYS A 637 -29.25 -10.19 -8.34
N PRO A 638 -29.76 -10.77 -7.24
CA PRO A 638 -29.63 -12.20 -6.95
C PRO A 638 -30.00 -13.10 -8.12
N GLN A 639 -31.11 -12.79 -8.80
CA GLN A 639 -31.58 -13.51 -10.00
C GLN A 639 -30.53 -13.54 -11.12
N TYR A 640 -29.79 -12.45 -11.32
CA TYR A 640 -28.72 -12.40 -12.33
C TYR A 640 -27.56 -13.31 -11.95
N GLN A 641 -27.18 -13.35 -10.67
CA GLN A 641 -26.10 -14.24 -10.22
C GLN A 641 -26.50 -15.71 -10.30
N VAL A 642 -27.74 -16.04 -9.93
CA VAL A 642 -28.29 -17.40 -10.12
C VAL A 642 -28.22 -17.80 -11.60
N ARG A 643 -28.64 -16.92 -12.52
CA ARG A 643 -28.53 -17.16 -13.98
C ARG A 643 -27.08 -17.26 -14.45
N LYS A 644 -26.19 -16.40 -13.97
CA LYS A 644 -24.76 -16.38 -14.32
C LYS A 644 -24.08 -17.72 -14.02
N TYR A 645 -24.42 -18.32 -12.89
CA TYR A 645 -23.81 -19.54 -12.38
C TYR A 645 -24.61 -20.81 -12.69
N ALA A 646 -25.77 -20.68 -13.35
CA ALA A 646 -26.58 -21.81 -13.77
C ALA A 646 -25.78 -22.83 -14.59
N LEU A 647 -26.08 -24.10 -14.36
CA LEU A 647 -25.49 -25.25 -15.02
C LEU A 647 -26.63 -26.10 -15.61
N PRO A 648 -26.39 -26.85 -16.70
CA PRO A 648 -27.37 -27.78 -17.24
C PRO A 648 -27.63 -28.95 -16.27
N ASP A 649 -28.56 -29.84 -16.63
CA ASP A 649 -28.94 -31.01 -15.81
C ASP A 649 -28.16 -32.28 -16.21
N ASP A 650 -27.75 -32.34 -17.48
CA ASP A 650 -27.05 -33.49 -18.07
C ASP A 650 -25.62 -33.14 -18.46
N THR A 651 -24.73 -34.11 -18.28
CA THR A 651 -23.33 -34.06 -18.68
C THR A 651 -23.19 -34.15 -20.19
N THR A 652 -22.13 -33.57 -20.74
CA THR A 652 -21.96 -33.39 -22.18
C THR A 652 -21.00 -34.41 -22.81
N ILE A 653 -20.06 -34.96 -22.04
CA ILE A 653 -19.05 -35.89 -22.53
C ILE A 653 -19.64 -37.28 -22.71
N LYS A 654 -19.54 -37.82 -23.93
CA LYS A 654 -19.88 -39.22 -24.23
C LYS A 654 -18.91 -40.17 -23.52
N GLY A 655 -19.43 -41.28 -22.99
CA GLY A 655 -18.62 -42.28 -22.28
C GLY A 655 -18.25 -41.90 -20.84
N LEU A 656 -18.74 -40.76 -20.33
CA LEU A 656 -18.53 -40.36 -18.94
C LEU A 656 -19.34 -41.25 -17.99
N ARG A 657 -18.66 -41.93 -17.07
CA ARG A 657 -19.29 -42.77 -16.03
C ARG A 657 -18.48 -42.77 -14.71
N PRO A 658 -19.07 -43.15 -13.58
CA PRO A 658 -18.32 -43.35 -12.33
C PRO A 658 -17.18 -44.37 -12.50
N LEU A 659 -16.10 -44.19 -11.74
CA LEU A 659 -15.00 -45.15 -11.67
C LEU A 659 -15.46 -46.48 -11.07
N GLU A 660 -15.12 -47.58 -11.72
CA GLU A 660 -15.31 -48.95 -11.20
C GLU A 660 -13.94 -49.57 -10.85
N GLU A 661 -13.95 -50.61 -10.01
CA GLU A 661 -12.71 -51.28 -9.59
C GLU A 661 -11.89 -51.85 -10.76
N LYS A 662 -12.58 -52.31 -11.82
CA LYS A 662 -11.95 -52.82 -13.04
C LYS A 662 -11.13 -51.78 -13.80
N ASP A 663 -11.43 -50.49 -13.62
CA ASP A 663 -10.78 -49.39 -14.34
C ASP A 663 -9.53 -48.89 -13.61
N LEU A 664 -9.30 -49.34 -12.36
CA LEU A 664 -8.31 -48.76 -11.46
C LEU A 664 -6.89 -48.82 -12.05
N ASP A 665 -6.51 -49.94 -12.66
CA ASP A 665 -5.19 -50.10 -13.25
C ASP A 665 -4.98 -49.15 -14.44
N ALA A 666 -6.01 -48.94 -15.27
CA ALA A 666 -5.97 -48.01 -16.39
C ALA A 666 -5.91 -46.55 -15.91
N VAL A 667 -6.65 -46.21 -14.85
CA VAL A 667 -6.62 -44.87 -14.24
C VAL A 667 -5.29 -44.61 -13.56
N MET A 668 -4.69 -45.60 -12.89
CA MET A 668 -3.36 -45.47 -12.29
C MET A 668 -2.28 -45.23 -13.35
N ASP A 669 -2.32 -45.96 -14.46
CA ASP A 669 -1.43 -45.73 -15.58
C ASP A 669 -1.57 -44.30 -16.14
N LEU A 670 -2.81 -43.87 -16.41
CA LEU A 670 -3.08 -42.51 -16.89
C LEU A 670 -2.67 -41.44 -15.86
N TYR A 671 -2.96 -41.65 -14.57
CA TYR A 671 -2.54 -40.79 -13.48
C TYR A 671 -1.03 -40.65 -13.46
N LYS A 672 -0.29 -41.77 -13.53
CA LYS A 672 1.18 -41.78 -13.48
C LYS A 672 1.78 -41.04 -14.66
N ARG A 673 1.31 -41.33 -15.88
CA ARG A 673 1.77 -40.66 -17.10
C ARG A 673 1.45 -39.17 -17.08
N TYR A 674 0.23 -38.78 -16.71
CA TYR A 674 -0.17 -37.38 -16.63
C TYR A 674 0.61 -36.61 -15.57
N ASN A 675 0.74 -37.16 -14.35
CA ASN A 675 1.39 -36.47 -13.24
C ASN A 675 2.92 -36.41 -13.36
N SER A 676 3.55 -37.26 -14.19
CA SER A 676 4.98 -37.16 -14.49
C SER A 676 5.40 -35.77 -15.01
N ARG A 677 4.45 -34.99 -15.57
CA ARG A 677 4.63 -33.62 -16.06
C ARG A 677 4.88 -32.59 -14.94
N PHE A 678 4.52 -32.89 -13.69
CA PHE A 678 4.66 -31.97 -12.57
C PHE A 678 5.93 -32.25 -11.76
N ASP A 679 6.44 -31.21 -11.08
CA ASP A 679 7.68 -31.27 -10.30
C ASP A 679 7.50 -32.00 -8.96
N MET A 680 6.31 -31.94 -8.34
CA MET A 680 6.06 -32.57 -7.04
C MET A 680 4.71 -33.28 -7.01
N THR A 681 4.71 -34.61 -6.88
CA THR A 681 3.51 -35.46 -7.00
C THR A 681 3.59 -36.68 -6.09
N PRO A 682 2.48 -37.13 -5.47
CA PRO A 682 2.49 -38.41 -4.78
C PRO A 682 2.46 -39.57 -5.77
N GLU A 683 3.18 -40.64 -5.43
CA GLU A 683 3.09 -41.93 -6.09
C GLU A 683 2.17 -42.83 -5.27
N PHE A 684 1.12 -43.34 -5.91
CA PHE A 684 0.16 -44.22 -5.26
C PHE A 684 0.45 -45.67 -5.64
N SER A 685 0.51 -46.53 -4.63
CA SER A 685 0.29 -47.97 -4.76
C SER A 685 -1.14 -48.26 -5.21
N ARG A 686 -1.41 -49.51 -5.59
CA ARG A 686 -2.75 -49.92 -6.03
C ARG A 686 -3.77 -49.82 -4.90
N GLU A 687 -3.36 -50.19 -3.70
CA GLU A 687 -4.17 -50.12 -2.48
C GLU A 687 -4.48 -48.66 -2.14
N GLU A 688 -3.49 -47.76 -2.22
CA GLU A 688 -3.70 -46.33 -2.00
C GLU A 688 -4.61 -45.71 -3.07
N ALA A 689 -4.41 -46.06 -4.34
CA ALA A 689 -5.27 -45.59 -5.43
C ALA A 689 -6.73 -46.06 -5.24
N GLN A 690 -6.94 -47.29 -4.79
CA GLN A 690 -8.26 -47.80 -4.43
C GLN A 690 -8.90 -46.96 -3.31
N HIS A 691 -8.14 -46.66 -2.26
CA HIS A 691 -8.62 -45.85 -1.14
C HIS A 691 -8.93 -44.39 -1.52
N TRP A 692 -8.06 -43.77 -2.31
CA TRP A 692 -8.16 -42.35 -2.67
C TRP A 692 -9.15 -42.08 -3.81
N PHE A 693 -9.31 -43.00 -4.77
CA PHE A 693 -10.11 -42.76 -5.96
C PHE A 693 -11.43 -43.53 -6.02
N LEU A 694 -11.51 -44.74 -5.46
CA LEU A 694 -12.71 -45.56 -5.64
C LEU A 694 -13.86 -45.06 -4.74
N PRO A 695 -15.00 -44.63 -5.31
CA PRO A 695 -16.13 -44.21 -4.52
C PRO A 695 -16.75 -45.40 -3.77
N LYS A 696 -16.97 -45.28 -2.45
CA LYS A 696 -17.66 -46.31 -1.65
C LYS A 696 -19.18 -46.21 -1.83
N VAL A 697 -19.68 -46.63 -2.99
CA VAL A 697 -21.12 -46.62 -3.30
C VAL A 697 -21.81 -47.81 -2.64
N GLY A 698 -22.92 -47.58 -1.93
CA GLY A 698 -23.74 -48.65 -1.34
C GLY A 698 -23.35 -49.10 0.08
N THR A 699 -22.41 -48.41 0.73
CA THR A 699 -22.14 -48.57 2.17
C THR A 699 -23.04 -47.65 3.00
N ASN A 700 -23.24 -47.95 4.28
CA ASN A 700 -23.95 -47.06 5.22
C ASN A 700 -23.14 -45.80 5.60
N GLU A 701 -21.90 -45.64 5.08
CA GLU A 701 -21.03 -44.50 5.38
C GLU A 701 -21.19 -43.38 4.33
N PRO A 702 -21.17 -42.09 4.73
CA PRO A 702 -21.19 -40.97 3.79
C PRO A 702 -19.98 -40.99 2.85
N GLN A 703 -20.24 -40.92 1.53
CA GLN A 703 -19.20 -40.89 0.50
C GLN A 703 -18.29 -39.66 0.66
N ALA A 704 -16.98 -39.91 0.68
CA ALA A 704 -15.94 -38.87 0.81
C ALA A 704 -15.47 -38.31 -0.54
N VAL A 705 -15.35 -39.16 -1.56
CA VAL A 705 -14.77 -38.84 -2.87
C VAL A 705 -15.68 -39.26 -4.03
N TRP A 706 -15.69 -38.48 -5.10
CA TRP A 706 -16.38 -38.73 -6.36
C TRP A 706 -15.33 -38.79 -7.46
N THR A 707 -15.26 -39.90 -8.17
CA THR A 707 -14.32 -40.11 -9.28
C THR A 707 -15.05 -40.64 -10.49
N TYR A 708 -14.74 -40.04 -11.64
CA TYR A 708 -15.35 -40.35 -12.93
C TYR A 708 -14.26 -40.60 -13.97
N VAL A 709 -14.59 -41.48 -14.92
CA VAL A 709 -13.76 -41.83 -16.06
C VAL A 709 -14.52 -41.57 -17.35
N VAL A 710 -13.79 -41.32 -18.43
CA VAL A 710 -14.32 -41.27 -19.79
C VAL A 710 -13.79 -42.48 -20.56
N GLU A 711 -14.72 -43.31 -21.01
CA GLU A 711 -14.45 -44.51 -21.81
C GLU A 711 -14.76 -44.23 -23.28
N ASP A 712 -13.79 -44.51 -24.16
CA ASP A 712 -13.98 -44.37 -25.61
C ASP A 712 -14.72 -45.57 -26.24
N GLU A 713 -14.94 -45.52 -27.56
CA GLU A 713 -15.63 -46.57 -28.32
C GLU A 713 -14.88 -47.93 -28.31
N ASN A 714 -13.59 -47.95 -27.91
CA ASN A 714 -12.76 -49.14 -27.82
C ASN A 714 -12.63 -49.67 -26.37
N ASN A 715 -13.45 -49.17 -25.44
CA ASN A 715 -13.38 -49.45 -24.00
C ASN A 715 -12.05 -49.02 -23.35
N LYS A 716 -11.34 -48.04 -23.93
CA LYS A 716 -10.14 -47.46 -23.33
C LYS A 716 -10.53 -46.26 -22.48
N ILE A 717 -9.97 -46.18 -21.27
CA ILE A 717 -10.07 -44.98 -20.42
C ILE A 717 -9.17 -43.88 -20.99
N THR A 718 -9.77 -42.75 -21.39
CA THR A 718 -9.06 -41.61 -21.97
C THR A 718 -8.87 -40.46 -21.00
N ASP A 719 -9.76 -40.34 -20.01
CA ASP A 719 -9.75 -39.25 -19.03
C ASP A 719 -10.28 -39.75 -17.69
N PHE A 720 -9.83 -39.12 -16.61
CA PHE A 720 -10.49 -39.21 -15.32
C PHE A 720 -10.42 -37.89 -14.57
N PHE A 721 -11.36 -37.65 -13.66
CA PHE A 721 -11.29 -36.56 -12.70
C PHE A 721 -11.96 -36.97 -11.39
N SER A 722 -11.52 -36.34 -10.31
CA SER A 722 -12.03 -36.59 -8.97
C SER A 722 -12.20 -35.30 -8.16
N PHE A 723 -13.13 -35.33 -7.21
CA PHE A 723 -13.31 -34.30 -6.21
C PHE A 723 -13.83 -34.90 -4.91
N PHE A 724 -13.52 -34.29 -3.77
CA PHE A 724 -13.96 -34.76 -2.46
C PHE A 724 -14.87 -33.73 -1.77
N CYS A 725 -15.61 -34.17 -0.75
CA CYS A 725 -16.54 -33.32 0.00
C CYS A 725 -15.98 -32.97 1.37
N ILE A 726 -15.97 -31.68 1.70
CA ILE A 726 -15.88 -31.21 3.08
C ILE A 726 -17.08 -30.31 3.35
N GLU A 727 -17.77 -30.55 4.45
CA GLU A 727 -18.86 -29.70 4.89
C GLU A 727 -18.34 -28.55 5.73
N SER A 728 -19.03 -27.42 5.66
CA SER A 728 -18.78 -26.27 6.54
C SER A 728 -20.05 -25.91 7.29
N THR A 729 -19.97 -25.89 8.61
CA THR A 729 -21.05 -25.41 9.48
C THR A 729 -21.16 -23.90 9.34
N ALA A 730 -22.33 -23.40 8.98
CA ALA A 730 -22.66 -21.98 8.95
C ALA A 730 -23.17 -21.55 10.34
N ILE A 731 -22.35 -20.81 11.06
CA ILE A 731 -22.62 -20.38 12.44
C ILE A 731 -23.56 -19.16 12.40
N GLY A 732 -24.67 -19.23 13.15
CA GLY A 732 -25.59 -18.09 13.33
C GLY A 732 -26.55 -17.83 12.17
N ASN A 733 -26.70 -18.76 11.21
CA ASN A 733 -27.68 -18.64 10.13
C ASN A 733 -28.97 -19.43 10.44
N SER A 734 -30.13 -18.78 10.38
CA SER A 734 -31.41 -19.42 10.72
C SER A 734 -32.02 -20.27 9.60
N LYS A 735 -31.50 -20.19 8.36
CA LYS A 735 -32.03 -20.89 7.19
C LYS A 735 -31.19 -22.09 6.77
N HIS A 736 -29.87 -21.99 6.87
CA HIS A 736 -28.94 -23.02 6.40
C HIS A 736 -27.84 -23.24 7.41
N ASN A 737 -27.76 -24.45 7.98
CA ASN A 737 -26.76 -24.78 8.99
C ASN A 737 -25.46 -25.35 8.39
N VAL A 738 -25.52 -25.86 7.15
CA VAL A 738 -24.40 -26.55 6.48
C VAL A 738 -24.27 -26.10 5.04
N ILE A 739 -23.03 -25.81 4.63
CA ILE A 739 -22.61 -25.63 3.25
C ILE A 739 -21.83 -26.86 2.82
N LYS A 740 -22.26 -27.51 1.75
CA LYS A 740 -21.59 -28.68 1.18
C LYS A 740 -20.60 -28.22 0.11
N VAL A 741 -19.31 -28.46 0.33
CA VAL A 741 -18.24 -27.94 -0.53
C VAL A 741 -17.54 -29.09 -1.25
N ALA A 742 -17.49 -29.02 -2.58
CA ALA A 742 -16.67 -29.91 -3.40
C ALA A 742 -15.27 -29.32 -3.56
N TYR A 743 -14.23 -30.13 -3.49
CA TYR A 743 -12.84 -29.73 -3.72
C TYR A 743 -12.25 -30.54 -4.85
N MET A 744 -11.78 -29.86 -5.89
CA MET A 744 -11.04 -30.48 -6.99
C MET A 744 -9.86 -31.28 -6.43
N PHE A 745 -9.77 -32.55 -6.82
CA PHE A 745 -8.72 -33.45 -6.35
C PHE A 745 -7.76 -33.77 -7.50
N TYR A 746 -7.69 -35.02 -7.95
CA TYR A 746 -6.82 -35.44 -9.06
C TYR A 746 -7.59 -35.66 -10.35
N TYR A 747 -6.91 -35.46 -11.47
CA TYR A 747 -7.43 -35.71 -12.81
C TYR A 747 -6.29 -36.02 -13.78
N GLY A 748 -6.63 -36.58 -14.94
CA GLY A 748 -5.69 -36.84 -16.03
C GLY A 748 -6.41 -37.05 -17.35
N THR A 749 -5.73 -36.73 -18.45
CA THR A 749 -6.28 -36.84 -19.81
C THR A 749 -5.19 -37.23 -20.80
N GLU A 750 -5.51 -38.15 -21.72
CA GLU A 750 -4.63 -38.56 -22.83
C GLU A 750 -4.30 -37.40 -23.77
N VAL A 751 -5.10 -36.32 -23.80
CA VAL A 751 -4.84 -35.13 -24.63
C VAL A 751 -3.53 -34.45 -24.24
N ALA A 752 -3.13 -34.51 -22.96
CA ALA A 752 -1.86 -33.95 -22.51
C ALA A 752 -0.63 -34.79 -22.88
N LEU A 753 -0.84 -36.03 -23.36
CA LEU A 753 0.19 -37.04 -23.55
C LEU A 753 0.49 -37.31 -25.04
N GLN A 754 -0.07 -36.49 -25.93
CA GLN A 754 0.22 -36.55 -27.37
C GLN A 754 1.65 -36.06 -27.66
N ASP A 755 2.33 -36.69 -28.63
CA ASP A 755 3.73 -36.38 -28.99
C ASP A 755 3.97 -34.90 -29.30
N ASN A 756 2.98 -34.25 -29.92
CA ASN A 756 2.95 -32.81 -30.13
C ASN A 756 2.06 -32.16 -29.06
N PHE A 757 2.66 -31.75 -27.94
CA PHE A 757 1.92 -31.10 -26.84
C PHE A 757 1.19 -29.85 -27.33
N ASP A 758 -0.15 -29.94 -27.43
CA ASP A 758 -1.03 -28.82 -27.75
C ASP A 758 -1.74 -28.33 -26.49
N LYS A 759 -1.24 -27.21 -25.96
CA LYS A 759 -1.81 -26.54 -24.79
C LYS A 759 -3.24 -26.04 -25.03
N ALA A 760 -3.59 -25.64 -26.25
CA ALA A 760 -4.94 -25.18 -26.56
C ALA A 760 -5.92 -26.36 -26.57
N ALA A 761 -5.52 -27.51 -27.12
CA ALA A 761 -6.29 -28.75 -27.03
C ALA A 761 -6.47 -29.20 -25.57
N LEU A 762 -5.40 -29.17 -24.76
CA LEU A 762 -5.48 -29.47 -23.33
C LEU A 762 -6.43 -28.49 -22.60
N LYS A 763 -6.30 -27.18 -22.84
CA LYS A 763 -7.17 -26.16 -22.26
C LYS A 763 -8.64 -26.45 -22.58
N LYS A 764 -8.95 -26.80 -23.83
CA LYS A 764 -10.31 -27.17 -24.24
C LYS A 764 -10.79 -28.43 -23.48
N ARG A 765 -9.99 -29.50 -23.46
CA ARG A 765 -10.39 -30.76 -22.83
C ARG A 765 -10.60 -30.62 -21.32
N LEU A 766 -9.73 -29.90 -20.61
CA LEU A 766 -9.90 -29.66 -19.18
C LEU A 766 -11.14 -28.81 -18.88
N ASN A 767 -11.47 -27.85 -19.74
CA ASN A 767 -12.72 -27.11 -19.60
C ASN A 767 -13.94 -28.03 -19.77
N ASP A 768 -13.92 -28.94 -20.74
CA ASP A 768 -15.00 -29.92 -20.95
C ASP A 768 -15.15 -30.83 -19.70
N LEU A 769 -14.04 -31.38 -19.17
CA LEU A 769 -14.06 -32.26 -17.99
C LEU A 769 -14.56 -31.54 -16.72
N VAL A 770 -14.05 -30.33 -16.46
CA VAL A 770 -14.46 -29.56 -15.28
C VAL A 770 -15.90 -29.08 -15.42
N HIS A 771 -16.37 -28.77 -16.62
CA HIS A 771 -17.77 -28.43 -16.85
C HIS A 771 -18.71 -29.55 -16.39
N ASP A 772 -18.42 -30.79 -16.80
CA ASP A 772 -19.19 -31.96 -16.38
C ASP A 772 -19.02 -32.28 -14.88
N ALA A 773 -17.84 -32.04 -14.30
CA ALA A 773 -17.64 -32.13 -12.85
C ALA A 773 -18.54 -31.15 -12.07
N LEU A 774 -18.74 -29.93 -12.58
CA LEU A 774 -19.65 -28.94 -11.97
C LEU A 774 -21.12 -29.38 -12.08
N ILE A 775 -21.52 -30.00 -13.19
CA ILE A 775 -22.87 -30.55 -13.39
C ILE A 775 -23.12 -31.70 -12.41
N ILE A 776 -22.17 -32.62 -12.28
CA ILE A 776 -22.23 -33.70 -11.29
C ILE A 776 -22.32 -33.12 -9.87
N SER A 777 -21.55 -32.08 -9.57
CA SER A 777 -21.60 -31.41 -8.26
C SER A 777 -22.98 -30.82 -7.97
N LYS A 778 -23.63 -30.22 -8.97
CA LYS A 778 -25.03 -29.79 -8.86
C LYS A 778 -25.97 -30.96 -8.57
N ARG A 779 -25.80 -32.10 -9.26
CA ARG A 779 -26.62 -33.32 -9.07
C ARG A 779 -26.53 -33.87 -7.64
N TYR A 780 -25.34 -33.83 -7.03
CA TYR A 780 -25.10 -34.23 -5.64
C TYR A 780 -25.33 -33.11 -4.59
N LYS A 781 -25.99 -32.02 -5.00
CA LYS A 781 -26.40 -30.90 -4.15
C LYS A 781 -25.23 -30.21 -3.43
N PHE A 782 -24.08 -30.12 -4.09
CA PHE A 782 -23.00 -29.25 -3.61
C PHE A 782 -23.38 -27.79 -3.79
N ASP A 783 -22.90 -26.94 -2.90
CA ASP A 783 -23.21 -25.51 -2.90
C ASP A 783 -22.11 -24.70 -3.60
N VAL A 784 -20.86 -25.12 -3.46
CA VAL A 784 -19.68 -24.48 -4.05
C VAL A 784 -18.64 -25.53 -4.40
N PHE A 785 -17.91 -25.28 -5.49
CA PHE A 785 -16.80 -26.08 -5.97
C PHE A 785 -15.51 -25.28 -5.86
N ASN A 786 -14.54 -25.81 -5.12
CA ASN A 786 -13.27 -25.17 -4.83
C ASN A 786 -12.15 -25.81 -5.64
N ALA A 787 -11.21 -25.00 -6.08
CA ALA A 787 -9.99 -25.44 -6.74
C ALA A 787 -8.82 -24.55 -6.31
N LEU A 788 -7.63 -25.11 -6.28
CA LEU A 788 -6.37 -24.36 -6.12
C LEU A 788 -5.77 -24.11 -7.51
N THR A 789 -4.80 -23.21 -7.59
CA THR A 789 -3.99 -23.00 -8.81
C THR A 789 -2.98 -24.12 -9.10
N LEU A 790 -3.12 -25.28 -8.45
CA LEU A 790 -2.28 -26.47 -8.65
C LEU A 790 -2.50 -27.11 -10.03
N MET A 791 -1.59 -28.01 -10.43
CA MET A 791 -1.61 -28.73 -11.70
C MET A 791 -1.81 -27.77 -12.89
N ASP A 792 -2.66 -28.16 -13.85
CA ASP A 792 -3.04 -27.35 -15.01
C ASP A 792 -4.31 -26.50 -14.75
N ASN A 793 -4.71 -26.28 -13.48
CA ASN A 793 -6.00 -25.66 -13.15
C ASN A 793 -6.17 -24.26 -13.72
N ALA A 794 -5.08 -23.50 -13.85
CA ALA A 794 -5.09 -22.17 -14.45
C ALA A 794 -5.75 -22.14 -15.85
N LEU A 795 -5.76 -23.27 -16.59
CA LEU A 795 -6.36 -23.37 -17.92
C LEU A 795 -7.90 -23.34 -17.92
N PHE A 796 -8.58 -23.66 -16.82
CA PHE A 796 -10.06 -23.71 -16.79
C PHE A 796 -10.70 -22.76 -15.77
N LEU A 797 -9.96 -22.28 -14.77
CA LEU A 797 -10.54 -21.51 -13.65
C LEU A 797 -11.35 -20.29 -14.13
N GLU A 798 -10.78 -19.45 -14.99
CA GLU A 798 -11.46 -18.24 -15.46
C GLU A 798 -12.69 -18.58 -16.34
N GLN A 799 -12.52 -19.47 -17.32
CA GLN A 799 -13.58 -19.85 -18.27
C GLN A 799 -14.76 -20.57 -17.59
N GLN A 800 -14.49 -21.42 -16.59
CA GLN A 800 -15.52 -22.07 -15.78
C GLN A 800 -16.09 -21.16 -14.68
N LYS A 801 -15.74 -19.87 -14.67
CA LYS A 801 -16.25 -18.83 -13.78
C LYS A 801 -15.88 -19.03 -12.30
N PHE A 802 -14.73 -19.63 -12.03
CA PHE A 802 -14.18 -19.64 -10.68
C PHE A 802 -13.74 -18.22 -10.29
N GLY A 803 -14.25 -17.73 -9.16
CA GLY A 803 -13.84 -16.46 -8.58
C GLY A 803 -12.59 -16.63 -7.73
N ALA A 804 -11.65 -15.70 -7.83
CA ALA A 804 -10.43 -15.74 -7.03
C ALA A 804 -10.75 -15.54 -5.54
N GLY A 805 -10.36 -16.52 -4.72
CA GLY A 805 -10.38 -16.41 -3.27
C GLY A 805 -9.25 -15.53 -2.75
N ASP A 806 -9.33 -15.11 -1.50
CA ASP A 806 -8.29 -14.39 -0.76
C ASP A 806 -7.36 -15.33 0.04
N GLY A 807 -7.69 -16.61 0.11
CA GLY A 807 -6.85 -17.65 0.70
C GLY A 807 -5.68 -18.08 -0.19
N GLN A 808 -4.50 -18.18 0.41
CA GLN A 808 -3.33 -18.85 -0.16
C GLN A 808 -3.00 -20.10 0.64
N LEU A 809 -2.40 -21.09 -0.03
CA LEU A 809 -1.90 -22.31 0.58
C LEU A 809 -0.41 -22.45 0.24
N HIS A 810 0.42 -22.51 1.28
CA HIS A 810 1.86 -22.64 1.15
C HIS A 810 2.28 -24.08 1.42
N TYR A 811 3.13 -24.64 0.56
CA TYR A 811 3.66 -26.00 0.67
C TYR A 811 5.05 -25.99 1.30
N TYR A 812 5.30 -26.93 2.21
CA TYR A 812 6.55 -27.04 2.95
C TYR A 812 7.04 -28.49 2.98
N LEU A 813 8.36 -28.65 2.93
CA LEU A 813 9.04 -29.90 3.23
C LEU A 813 9.92 -29.74 4.47
N PHE A 814 9.70 -30.59 5.46
CA PHE A 814 10.51 -30.72 6.66
C PHE A 814 11.69 -31.67 6.37
N ASN A 815 12.89 -31.27 6.80
CA ASN A 815 14.14 -32.01 6.62
C ASN A 815 14.47 -32.35 5.16
N TYR A 816 14.04 -31.51 4.22
CA TYR A 816 14.34 -31.67 2.80
C TYR A 816 14.52 -30.31 2.14
N ARG A 817 15.61 -30.17 1.38
CA ARG A 817 15.90 -28.99 0.57
C ARG A 817 15.40 -29.23 -0.86
N VAL A 818 14.61 -28.30 -1.36
CA VAL A 818 14.04 -28.33 -2.72
C VAL A 818 14.08 -26.92 -3.30
N ASN A 819 14.29 -26.81 -4.61
CA ASN A 819 14.21 -25.53 -5.30
C ASN A 819 12.75 -25.10 -5.49
N PRO A 820 12.46 -23.78 -5.55
CA PRO A 820 11.10 -23.26 -5.69
C PRO A 820 10.35 -23.90 -6.85
N ILE A 821 9.11 -24.30 -6.58
CA ILE A 821 8.21 -24.91 -7.57
C ILE A 821 7.09 -23.92 -7.89
N ALA A 822 6.76 -23.76 -9.18
CA ALA A 822 5.69 -22.87 -9.62
C ALA A 822 4.33 -23.28 -9.04
N GLY A 823 3.58 -22.33 -8.47
CA GLY A 823 2.28 -22.57 -7.82
C GLY A 823 1.07 -22.18 -8.67
N GLY A 824 1.25 -21.93 -9.97
CA GLY A 824 0.17 -21.50 -10.88
C GLY A 824 -0.29 -20.06 -10.71
N VAL A 825 0.49 -19.23 -10.01
CA VAL A 825 0.27 -17.79 -9.90
C VAL A 825 1.54 -17.00 -10.24
N ASP A 826 1.37 -15.83 -10.86
CA ASP A 826 2.47 -14.95 -11.22
C ASP A 826 2.92 -14.09 -10.02
N ARG A 827 3.94 -13.23 -10.24
CA ARG A 827 4.46 -12.31 -9.20
C ARG A 827 3.42 -11.29 -8.70
N LYS A 828 2.30 -11.11 -9.40
CA LYS A 828 1.18 -10.24 -9.03
C LYS A 828 0.03 -11.02 -8.39
N ASN A 829 0.22 -12.31 -8.09
CA ASN A 829 -0.79 -13.21 -7.55
C ASN A 829 -2.01 -13.38 -8.49
N GLN A 830 -1.80 -13.26 -9.80
CA GLN A 830 -2.76 -13.54 -10.87
C GLN A 830 -2.51 -14.95 -11.43
N LEU A 831 -3.48 -15.52 -12.14
CA LEU A 831 -3.32 -16.84 -12.77
C LEU A 831 -2.15 -16.81 -13.77
N ASP A 832 -1.19 -17.72 -13.60
CA ASP A 832 -0.11 -17.90 -14.57
C ASP A 832 -0.49 -19.00 -15.55
N GLU A 833 -1.27 -18.64 -16.57
CA GLU A 833 -1.62 -19.57 -17.64
C GLU A 833 -0.39 -20.01 -18.45
N ASN A 834 0.74 -19.29 -18.41
CA ASN A 834 1.91 -19.59 -19.23
C ASN A 834 2.77 -20.68 -18.61
N ASN A 835 3.16 -20.50 -17.35
CA ASN A 835 4.05 -21.42 -16.65
C ASN A 835 3.31 -22.49 -15.83
N LEU A 836 2.00 -22.32 -15.59
CA LEU A 836 1.15 -23.24 -14.84
C LEU A 836 1.75 -23.58 -13.46
N SER A 837 1.33 -24.68 -12.84
CA SER A 837 1.91 -25.13 -11.58
C SER A 837 2.74 -26.40 -11.78
N GLY A 838 3.88 -26.46 -11.11
CA GLY A 838 4.65 -27.70 -10.92
C GLY A 838 4.17 -28.53 -9.72
N ILE A 839 3.16 -28.06 -8.97
CA ILE A 839 2.56 -28.78 -7.84
C ILE A 839 1.45 -29.68 -8.37
N GLY A 840 1.70 -30.98 -8.40
CA GLY A 840 0.69 -32.01 -8.65
C GLY A 840 0.34 -32.79 -7.38
N LEU A 841 0.44 -32.14 -6.21
CA LEU A 841 0.01 -32.68 -4.93
C LEU A 841 -1.23 -31.91 -4.47
N CYS A 842 -2.31 -32.62 -4.18
CA CYS A 842 -3.50 -32.07 -3.56
C CYS A 842 -3.62 -32.59 -2.13
N VAL A 843 -3.72 -31.70 -1.15
CA VAL A 843 -3.86 -32.06 0.27
C VAL A 843 -5.30 -31.90 0.74
N VAL A 844 -5.73 -32.73 1.69
CA VAL A 844 -7.09 -32.70 2.25
C VAL A 844 -7.29 -31.53 3.24
N MET A 845 -6.20 -30.85 3.67
CA MET A 845 -6.28 -29.64 4.50
C MET A 845 -6.80 -28.45 3.69
N CYS A 846 -7.86 -27.81 4.16
CA CYS A 846 -8.45 -26.64 3.49
C CYS A 846 -8.30 -25.39 4.38
N GLY A 847 -7.74 -24.32 3.82
CA GLY A 847 -7.77 -22.99 4.42
C GLY A 847 -8.98 -22.24 3.87
N PHE A 848 -9.95 -21.88 4.72
CA PHE A 848 -11.07 -21.04 4.29
C PHE A 848 -10.73 -19.58 4.53
N LYS A 849 -10.67 -18.78 3.46
CA LYS A 849 -10.87 -17.33 3.56
C LYS A 849 -11.99 -16.97 2.62
N SER A 850 -12.94 -16.19 3.15
CA SER A 850 -14.02 -15.65 2.36
C SER A 850 -13.88 -14.13 2.36
N HIS A 851 -13.87 -13.58 1.15
CA HIS A 851 -14.07 -12.16 0.85
C HIS A 851 -15.19 -11.63 1.75
N LEU A 852 -14.95 -10.79 2.80
CA LEU A 852 -15.87 -9.74 3.29
C LEU A 852 -15.55 -9.07 4.67
N HIS A 853 -14.35 -8.53 4.91
CA HIS A 853 -14.13 -7.76 6.16
C HIS A 853 -15.05 -6.53 6.35
N ALA A 854 -15.57 -5.93 5.26
CA ALA A 854 -16.30 -4.66 5.32
C ALA A 854 -17.84 -4.75 5.24
N ILE A 855 -18.42 -5.88 4.83
CA ILE A 855 -19.89 -6.02 4.66
C ILE A 855 -20.52 -6.85 5.80
N ARG A 856 -19.76 -7.70 6.50
CA ARG A 856 -20.28 -8.68 7.48
C ARG A 856 -20.55 -8.14 8.89
N ARG A 857 -19.85 -7.09 9.34
CA ARG A 857 -20.20 -6.36 10.58
C ARG A 857 -21.63 -5.83 10.63
N ARG A 858 -22.28 -5.71 9.48
CA ARG A 858 -23.67 -5.23 9.34
C ARG A 858 -24.74 -6.27 9.67
N ARG A 859 -24.40 -7.58 9.74
CA ARG A 859 -25.40 -8.67 9.89
C ARG A 859 -25.42 -9.35 11.27
N GLN A 860 -24.42 -9.12 12.12
CA GLN A 860 -24.40 -9.67 13.49
C GLN A 860 -25.38 -8.95 14.43
N TYR A 861 -25.70 -7.69 14.14
CA TYR A 861 -26.58 -6.84 14.94
C TYR A 861 -27.69 -6.27 14.06
N ARG A 862 -28.95 -6.28 14.54
CA ARG A 862 -30.07 -5.62 13.85
C ARG A 862 -30.00 -4.13 14.16
N TYR A 863 -29.66 -3.32 13.16
CA TYR A 863 -29.67 -1.87 13.27
C TYR A 863 -31.02 -1.31 12.81
N PRO A 864 -31.62 -0.34 13.55
CA PRO A 864 -32.83 0.34 13.11
C PRO A 864 -32.64 1.07 11.78
N SER A 865 -33.71 1.09 10.99
CA SER A 865 -33.85 1.88 9.77
C SER A 865 -33.92 3.38 10.08
N ALA A 866 -33.62 4.22 9.09
CA ALA A 866 -33.76 5.66 9.26
C ALA A 866 -35.20 6.04 9.63
N GLU A 867 -36.20 5.37 9.06
CA GLU A 867 -37.60 5.62 9.35
C GLU A 867 -37.98 5.25 10.79
N GLU A 868 -37.54 4.08 11.30
CA GLU A 868 -37.73 3.70 12.70
C GLU A 868 -37.12 4.74 13.65
N THR A 869 -35.94 5.28 13.32
CA THR A 869 -35.28 6.33 14.13
C THR A 869 -35.97 7.68 14.03
N LEU A 870 -36.47 8.07 12.86
CA LEU A 870 -37.22 9.33 12.70
C LEU A 870 -38.55 9.31 13.44
N ASN A 871 -39.21 8.16 13.51
CA ASN A 871 -40.47 7.96 14.23
C ASN A 871 -40.27 7.72 15.73
N HIS A 872 -39.03 7.61 16.20
CA HIS A 872 -38.74 7.36 17.61
C HIS A 872 -39.08 8.60 18.47
N PRO A 873 -39.78 8.46 19.61
CA PRO A 873 -40.19 9.59 20.45
C PRO A 873 -39.06 10.45 21.02
N ALA A 874 -37.82 9.94 21.02
CA ALA A 874 -36.61 10.70 21.43
C ALA A 874 -36.00 11.55 20.30
N TYR A 875 -36.35 11.28 19.03
CA TYR A 875 -35.74 11.94 17.86
C TYR A 875 -35.83 13.47 17.89
N PRO A 876 -36.97 14.11 18.24
CA PRO A 876 -37.05 15.58 18.28
C PRO A 876 -36.19 16.21 19.40
N SER A 877 -35.63 15.40 20.30
CA SER A 877 -34.72 15.80 21.39
C SER A 877 -33.27 15.30 21.19
N THR A 878 -32.91 14.92 19.95
CA THR A 878 -31.57 14.40 19.61
C THR A 878 -30.44 15.35 20.00
N ILE A 879 -30.64 16.65 19.72
CA ILE A 879 -29.74 17.73 20.12
C ILE A 879 -30.30 18.34 21.40
N TRP A 880 -29.46 18.42 22.43
CA TRP A 880 -29.87 18.98 23.71
C TRP A 880 -29.94 20.50 23.64
N ALA A 881 -31.02 21.09 24.16
CA ALA A 881 -31.21 22.54 24.22
C ALA A 881 -30.41 23.16 25.38
N LEU A 882 -29.09 23.02 25.32
CA LEU A 882 -28.13 23.63 26.21
C LEU A 882 -27.93 25.10 25.81
N GLU A 883 -28.34 26.04 26.65
CA GLU A 883 -28.29 27.46 26.34
C GLU A 883 -26.88 28.03 26.62
N PRO A 884 -26.15 28.50 25.61
CA PRO A 884 -24.82 29.08 25.80
C PRO A 884 -24.89 30.38 26.63
N HIS A 885 -23.77 30.76 27.24
CA HIS A 885 -23.63 32.06 27.92
C HIS A 885 -23.29 33.16 26.92
N SER A 886 -22.54 32.82 25.87
CA SER A 886 -22.32 33.69 24.72
C SER A 886 -22.17 32.82 23.47
N HIS A 887 -22.61 33.35 22.33
CA HIS A 887 -22.52 32.67 21.05
C HIS A 887 -22.52 33.70 19.92
N GLY A 888 -22.06 33.29 18.74
CA GLY A 888 -22.07 34.19 17.60
C GLY A 888 -21.54 33.55 16.32
N ARG A 889 -21.44 34.40 15.30
CA ARG A 889 -20.72 34.15 14.06
C ARG A 889 -19.65 35.22 13.93
N LEU A 890 -18.40 34.82 13.78
CA LEU A 890 -17.27 35.72 13.63
C LEU A 890 -16.70 35.61 12.22
N SER A 891 -16.64 36.72 11.50
CA SER A 891 -15.95 36.79 10.21
C SER A 891 -14.43 36.73 10.42
N VAL A 892 -13.80 35.64 9.99
CA VAL A 892 -12.35 35.39 10.11
C VAL A 892 -11.69 35.28 8.73
N ALA A 893 -10.38 35.03 8.71
CA ALA A 893 -9.61 34.74 7.50
C ALA A 893 -9.55 35.90 6.48
N HIS A 894 -9.61 37.14 6.98
CA HIS A 894 -9.31 38.33 6.19
C HIS A 894 -7.91 38.21 5.56
N GLY A 895 -7.83 38.34 4.22
CA GLY A 895 -6.58 38.16 3.47
C GLY A 895 -6.11 36.71 3.29
N ARG A 896 -6.86 35.70 3.76
CA ARG A 896 -6.57 34.26 3.65
C ARG A 896 -7.67 33.47 2.90
N GLY A 897 -8.38 34.14 1.99
CA GLY A 897 -9.53 33.57 1.27
C GLY A 897 -10.88 33.72 2.00
N GLY A 898 -10.97 34.60 3.01
CA GLY A 898 -12.22 35.04 3.65
C GLY A 898 -12.70 36.42 3.16
N PRO A 899 -13.70 37.02 3.82
CA PRO A 899 -14.23 36.64 5.13
C PRO A 899 -14.96 35.29 5.11
N VAL A 900 -14.80 34.51 6.18
CA VAL A 900 -15.54 33.27 6.44
C VAL A 900 -16.16 33.41 7.82
N ASP A 901 -17.48 33.33 7.95
CA ASP A 901 -18.10 33.37 9.27
C ASP A 901 -18.00 32.02 9.98
N ILE A 902 -17.38 32.02 11.15
CA ILE A 902 -17.25 30.85 12.01
C ILE A 902 -18.25 30.94 13.16
N SER A 903 -19.10 29.93 13.28
CA SER A 903 -20.06 29.78 14.37
C SER A 903 -19.40 29.18 15.61
N TRP A 904 -19.60 29.85 16.74
CA TRP A 904 -18.99 29.49 18.03
C TRP A 904 -19.97 29.70 19.19
N GLU A 905 -19.79 28.94 20.26
CA GLU A 905 -20.57 29.00 21.50
C GLU A 905 -19.66 28.82 22.72
N VAL A 906 -19.91 29.57 23.80
CA VAL A 906 -19.26 29.44 25.10
C VAL A 906 -20.29 29.03 26.15
N HIS A 907 -20.00 27.95 26.88
CA HIS A 907 -20.83 27.40 27.95
C HIS A 907 -20.06 27.41 29.28
N GLY A 908 -20.68 27.88 30.35
CA GLY A 908 -20.02 28.08 31.64
C GLY A 908 -19.30 29.43 31.75
N GLN A 909 -18.96 29.80 32.97
CA GLN A 909 -18.27 31.04 33.34
C GLN A 909 -17.06 30.78 34.25
N GLY A 910 -16.73 29.51 34.51
CA GLY A 910 -15.66 29.15 35.41
C GLY A 910 -14.25 29.46 34.86
N PRO A 911 -13.25 29.54 35.74
CA PRO A 911 -11.91 30.02 35.39
C PRO A 911 -11.12 29.07 34.48
N VAL A 912 -11.45 27.76 34.45
CA VAL A 912 -10.74 26.80 33.60
C VAL A 912 -11.32 26.83 32.18
N ARG A 913 -10.57 27.41 31.24
CA ARG A 913 -10.98 27.59 29.84
C ARG A 913 -10.67 26.34 29.01
N LEU A 914 -11.68 25.74 28.40
CA LEU A 914 -11.61 24.56 27.53
C LEU A 914 -11.99 24.92 26.10
N VAL A 915 -11.17 24.55 25.12
CA VAL A 915 -11.49 24.71 23.69
C VAL A 915 -11.58 23.32 23.07
N LEU A 916 -12.77 22.97 22.56
CA LEU A 916 -13.04 21.65 21.99
C LEU A 916 -13.19 21.72 20.47
N ILE A 917 -12.25 21.12 19.75
CA ILE A 917 -12.21 21.11 18.28
C ILE A 917 -12.69 19.76 17.76
N MET A 918 -13.80 19.78 17.01
CA MET A 918 -14.41 18.58 16.46
C MET A 918 -13.64 18.01 15.25
N GLY A 919 -13.80 16.72 15.01
CA GLY A 919 -13.22 15.99 13.89
C GLY A 919 -13.92 16.24 12.54
N LEU A 920 -13.47 15.48 11.54
CA LEU A 920 -13.99 15.52 10.18
C LEU A 920 -15.52 15.33 10.17
N ALA A 921 -16.24 16.18 9.44
CA ALA A 921 -17.70 16.10 9.27
C ALA A 921 -18.54 16.20 10.56
N GLY A 922 -17.93 16.57 11.69
CA GLY A 922 -18.60 16.72 12.97
C GLY A 922 -19.08 18.14 13.20
N LEU A 923 -20.26 18.26 13.79
CA LEU A 923 -20.82 19.53 14.27
C LEU A 923 -20.29 19.82 15.68
N LYS A 924 -20.25 21.09 16.10
CA LYS A 924 -19.90 21.47 17.48
C LYS A 924 -20.80 20.79 18.52
N VAL A 925 -22.08 20.58 18.20
CA VAL A 925 -23.05 19.88 19.06
C VAL A 925 -22.72 18.41 19.31
N ALA A 926 -21.82 17.77 18.54
CA ALA A 926 -21.37 16.42 18.88
C ALA A 926 -20.53 16.40 20.18
N TRP A 927 -20.10 17.57 20.70
CA TRP A 927 -19.54 17.74 22.05
C TRP A 927 -20.60 17.87 23.16
N GLN A 928 -21.91 17.78 22.89
CA GLN A 928 -22.97 18.09 23.87
C GLN A 928 -22.83 17.37 25.23
N ARG A 929 -22.25 16.17 25.25
CA ARG A 929 -21.93 15.41 26.48
C ARG A 929 -20.88 16.11 27.34
N GLN A 930 -19.80 16.54 26.71
CA GLN A 930 -18.73 17.29 27.35
C GLN A 930 -19.20 18.71 27.70
N THR A 931 -19.96 19.36 26.80
CA THR A 931 -20.55 20.68 27.05
C THR A 931 -21.50 20.63 28.26
N LYS A 932 -22.37 19.62 28.38
CA LYS A 932 -23.20 19.40 29.55
C LYS A 932 -22.34 19.22 30.81
N TYR A 933 -21.42 18.25 30.80
CA TYR A 933 -20.63 17.87 31.98
C TYR A 933 -19.72 18.99 32.51
N PHE A 934 -19.04 19.72 31.61
CA PHE A 934 -18.11 20.79 31.97
C PHE A 934 -18.78 22.16 32.00
N GLY A 935 -19.54 22.53 30.96
CA GLY A 935 -20.09 23.87 30.80
C GLY A 935 -21.41 24.15 31.52
N HIS A 936 -22.16 23.11 31.92
CA HIS A 936 -23.46 23.27 32.60
C HIS A 936 -23.45 22.66 34.01
N ASP A 937 -23.13 21.38 34.15
CA ASP A 937 -23.10 20.68 35.45
C ASP A 937 -21.97 21.22 36.36
N ARG A 938 -20.92 21.79 35.75
CA ARG A 938 -19.74 22.39 36.42
C ARG A 938 -19.35 23.75 35.83
N GLY A 939 -20.36 24.48 35.34
CA GLY A 939 -20.15 25.75 34.63
C GLY A 939 -19.56 26.87 35.49
N ASP A 940 -19.54 26.71 36.81
CA ASP A 940 -18.85 27.55 37.79
C ASP A 940 -17.32 27.28 37.84
N LYS A 941 -16.89 26.07 37.48
CA LYS A 941 -15.48 25.66 37.41
C LYS A 941 -14.89 25.78 36.01
N TYR A 942 -15.67 25.49 34.97
CA TYR A 942 -15.20 25.47 33.59
C TYR A 942 -15.93 26.47 32.69
N SER A 943 -15.21 27.02 31.71
CA SER A 943 -15.77 27.69 30.53
C SER A 943 -15.39 26.88 29.28
N VAL A 944 -16.36 26.46 28.48
CA VAL A 944 -16.16 25.57 27.33
C VAL A 944 -16.52 26.30 26.03
N LEU A 945 -15.53 26.51 25.17
CA LEU A 945 -15.68 27.03 23.81
C LEU A 945 -15.79 25.86 22.83
N ILE A 946 -16.91 25.79 22.11
CA ILE A 946 -17.14 24.85 21.01
C ILE A 946 -17.32 25.62 19.71
N ILE A 947 -16.81 25.07 18.60
CA ILE A 947 -16.73 25.76 17.31
C ILE A 947 -17.14 24.82 16.19
N ASP A 948 -17.95 25.31 15.25
CA ASP A 948 -18.17 24.63 13.97
C ASP A 948 -17.01 24.96 13.03
N ASN A 949 -16.24 23.97 12.64
CA ASN A 949 -15.18 24.14 11.65
C ASN A 949 -15.75 24.65 10.32
N ARG A 950 -14.99 25.49 9.58
CA ARG A 950 -15.38 25.92 8.22
C ARG A 950 -15.83 24.73 7.36
N GLY A 951 -16.90 24.93 6.59
CA GLY A 951 -17.55 23.88 5.80
C GLY A 951 -18.61 23.05 6.53
N MET A 952 -18.85 23.30 7.82
CA MET A 952 -19.72 22.47 8.65
C MET A 952 -20.58 23.30 9.61
N GLY A 953 -21.75 22.78 9.98
CA GLY A 953 -22.63 23.37 10.98
C GLY A 953 -23.04 24.80 10.66
N GLY A 954 -23.07 25.67 11.66
CA GLY A 954 -23.46 27.08 11.53
C GLY A 954 -22.41 27.97 10.84
N SER A 955 -21.22 27.43 10.56
CA SER A 955 -20.14 28.14 9.88
C SER A 955 -20.33 28.16 8.37
N ASP A 956 -19.72 29.16 7.74
CA ASP A 956 -19.72 29.31 6.30
C ASP A 956 -19.06 28.12 5.60
N LYS A 957 -19.53 27.90 4.38
CA LYS A 957 -19.20 26.76 3.52
C LYS A 957 -18.53 27.24 2.24
N PRO A 958 -17.42 28.01 2.33
CA PRO A 958 -16.78 28.56 1.14
C PRO A 958 -16.21 27.41 0.30
N ILE A 959 -16.45 27.45 -1.00
CA ILE A 959 -15.83 26.51 -1.93
C ILE A 959 -14.36 26.92 -2.08
N GLY A 960 -13.44 26.02 -1.76
CA GLY A 960 -12.00 26.30 -1.85
C GLY A 960 -11.12 25.20 -1.24
N VAL A 961 -9.81 25.43 -1.28
CA VAL A 961 -8.82 24.54 -0.67
C VAL A 961 -8.80 24.77 0.84
N TYR A 962 -9.14 23.75 1.62
CA TYR A 962 -9.01 23.81 3.08
C TYR A 962 -7.67 23.22 3.49
N SER A 963 -7.09 23.77 4.55
CA SER A 963 -5.90 23.24 5.20
C SER A 963 -6.08 23.27 6.71
N THR A 964 -5.51 22.31 7.43
CA THR A 964 -5.57 22.29 8.90
C THR A 964 -4.92 23.53 9.50
N SER A 965 -3.87 24.07 8.87
CA SER A 965 -3.24 25.34 9.26
C SER A 965 -4.18 26.54 9.11
N GLY A 966 -4.94 26.61 8.01
CA GLY A 966 -5.90 27.68 7.77
C GLY A 966 -7.05 27.64 8.79
N MET A 967 -7.54 26.44 9.09
CA MET A 967 -8.57 26.20 10.10
C MET A 967 -8.08 26.50 11.53
N ALA A 968 -6.80 26.25 11.83
CA ALA A 968 -6.22 26.62 13.12
C ALA A 968 -6.19 28.13 13.33
N LEU A 969 -5.87 28.91 12.29
CA LEU A 969 -5.91 30.37 12.35
C LEU A 969 -7.33 30.89 12.60
N ASP A 970 -8.35 30.27 12.00
CA ASP A 970 -9.74 30.64 12.27
C ASP A 970 -10.11 30.45 13.74
N ILE A 971 -9.68 29.33 14.31
CA ILE A 971 -9.92 29.02 15.72
C ILE A 971 -9.18 29.99 16.62
N ILE A 972 -7.95 30.38 16.27
CA ILE A 972 -7.19 31.40 17.00
C ILE A 972 -7.92 32.76 16.94
N GLU A 973 -8.44 33.17 15.78
CA GLU A 973 -9.23 34.41 15.65
C GLU A 973 -10.51 34.36 16.51
N VAL A 974 -11.18 33.21 16.61
CA VAL A 974 -12.32 33.02 17.52
C VAL A 974 -11.91 33.07 19.00
N ILE A 975 -10.81 32.40 19.37
CA ILE A 975 -10.22 32.45 20.72
C ILE A 975 -9.90 33.90 21.11
N ASP A 976 -9.31 34.65 20.18
CA ASP A 976 -8.97 36.06 20.35
C ASP A 976 -10.23 36.93 20.49
N HIS A 977 -11.29 36.62 19.76
CA HIS A 977 -12.56 37.34 19.83
C HIS A 977 -13.26 37.14 21.18
N VAL A 978 -13.26 35.91 21.73
CA VAL A 978 -13.83 35.63 23.05
C VAL A 978 -12.94 36.12 24.21
N GLY A 979 -11.74 36.61 23.89
CA GLY A 979 -10.84 37.27 24.85
C GLY A 979 -9.87 36.35 25.59
N TRP A 980 -9.72 35.08 25.19
CA TRP A 980 -8.84 34.12 25.87
C TRP A 980 -7.42 34.21 25.31
N LYS A 981 -6.69 35.25 25.70
CA LYS A 981 -5.39 35.63 25.11
C LYS A 981 -4.21 35.46 26.03
N THR A 982 -4.45 35.19 27.31
CA THR A 982 -3.39 35.22 28.32
C THR A 982 -2.53 33.95 28.31
N GLU A 983 -1.35 34.04 28.90
CA GLU A 983 -0.42 32.92 28.95
C GLU A 983 -1.01 31.78 29.79
N ARG A 984 -0.86 30.53 29.34
CA ARG A 984 -1.35 29.33 30.04
C ARG A 984 -2.82 29.41 30.47
N GLU A 985 -3.66 30.03 29.65
CA GLU A 985 -5.09 30.16 29.90
C GLU A 985 -5.90 29.00 29.31
N ILE A 986 -5.45 28.43 28.18
CA ILE A 986 -6.28 27.58 27.32
C ILE A 986 -5.96 26.10 27.51
N ASN A 987 -6.98 25.28 27.73
CA ASN A 987 -6.90 23.83 27.66
C ASN A 987 -7.49 23.35 26.34
N LEU A 988 -6.63 22.92 25.41
CA LEU A 988 -7.01 22.61 24.05
C LEU A 988 -7.23 21.11 23.86
N VAL A 989 -8.40 20.73 23.36
CA VAL A 989 -8.77 19.33 23.09
C VAL A 989 -9.18 19.19 21.63
N GLY A 990 -8.52 18.30 20.89
CA GLY A 990 -8.83 18.03 19.50
C GLY A 990 -9.00 16.54 19.24
N ILE A 991 -10.12 16.17 18.61
CA ILE A 991 -10.38 14.78 18.18
C ILE A 991 -10.22 14.61 16.68
N SER A 992 -9.56 13.54 16.22
CA SER A 992 -9.43 13.22 14.79
C SER A 992 -8.77 14.37 14.00
N MET A 993 -9.39 14.86 12.91
CA MET A 993 -8.97 16.09 12.22
C MET A 993 -8.88 17.30 13.17
N GLY A 994 -9.72 17.38 14.19
CA GLY A 994 -9.63 18.41 15.24
C GLY A 994 -8.33 18.32 16.03
N GLY A 995 -7.78 17.12 16.22
CA GLY A 995 -6.45 16.92 16.79
C GLY A 995 -5.31 17.34 15.86
N MET A 996 -5.51 17.27 14.54
CA MET A 996 -4.57 17.81 13.54
C MET A 996 -4.57 19.33 13.56
N ILE A 997 -5.76 19.94 13.69
CA ILE A 997 -5.92 21.39 13.85
C ILE A 997 -5.33 21.83 15.21
N ALA A 998 -5.53 21.06 16.28
CA ALA A 998 -4.96 21.38 17.59
C ALA A 998 -3.42 21.41 17.57
N GLN A 999 -2.77 20.51 16.83
CA GLN A 999 -1.31 20.58 16.61
C GLN A 999 -0.90 21.88 15.91
N GLU A 1000 -1.67 22.34 14.92
CA GLU A 1000 -1.40 23.60 14.21
C GLU A 1000 -1.63 24.84 15.08
N VAL A 1001 -2.59 24.79 16.00
CA VAL A 1001 -2.79 25.84 17.02
C VAL A 1001 -1.61 25.84 18.00
N ALA A 1002 -1.18 24.65 18.46
CA ALA A 1002 -0.07 24.50 19.37
C ALA A 1002 1.27 25.02 18.82
N ILE A 1003 1.49 24.94 17.50
CA ILE A 1003 2.66 25.57 16.85
C ILE A 1003 2.60 27.10 16.92
N ARG A 1004 1.41 27.69 16.84
CA ARG A 1004 1.24 29.15 16.65
C ARG A 1004 1.10 29.91 17.96
N ILE A 1005 0.44 29.33 18.95
CA ILE A 1005 0.22 29.96 20.26
C ILE A 1005 0.61 29.03 21.43
N PRO A 1006 1.79 28.38 21.40
CA PRO A 1006 2.17 27.37 22.39
C PRO A 1006 2.13 27.89 23.83
N THR A 1007 2.55 29.13 24.04
CA THR A 1007 2.62 29.77 25.37
C THR A 1007 1.24 30.01 25.99
N ARG A 1008 0.17 30.12 25.18
CA ARG A 1008 -1.19 30.28 25.69
C ARG A 1008 -1.82 28.97 26.16
N LEU A 1009 -1.23 27.82 25.80
CA LEU A 1009 -1.79 26.51 26.13
C LEU A 1009 -1.37 26.06 27.52
N GLN A 1010 -2.35 25.94 28.43
CA GLN A 1010 -2.18 25.28 29.71
C GLN A 1010 -2.03 23.77 29.54
N SER A 1011 -2.80 23.18 28.63
CA SER A 1011 -2.77 21.75 28.28
C SER A 1011 -3.15 21.49 26.83
N LEU A 1012 -2.67 20.38 26.27
CA LEU A 1012 -2.97 19.91 24.92
C LEU A 1012 -3.38 18.43 24.94
N SER A 1013 -4.62 18.12 24.55
CA SER A 1013 -5.14 16.76 24.46
C SER A 1013 -5.39 16.35 23.01
N LEU A 1014 -4.64 15.37 22.53
CA LEU A 1014 -4.69 14.83 21.18
C LEU A 1014 -5.41 13.48 21.19
N VAL A 1015 -6.65 13.45 20.67
CA VAL A 1015 -7.56 12.30 20.79
C VAL A 1015 -7.78 11.66 19.43
N CYS A 1016 -7.48 10.36 19.31
CA CYS A 1016 -7.68 9.54 18.10
C CYS A 1016 -7.21 10.24 16.81
N THR A 1017 -5.98 10.76 16.82
CA THR A 1017 -5.44 11.63 15.75
C THR A 1017 -4.05 11.16 15.28
N SER A 1018 -3.44 11.90 14.35
CA SER A 1018 -2.10 11.64 13.83
C SER A 1018 -1.39 12.93 13.44
N GLY A 1019 -0.05 12.96 13.52
CA GLY A 1019 0.76 14.03 12.94
C GLY A 1019 0.91 13.89 11.42
N ARG A 1020 0.78 12.69 10.87
CA ARG A 1020 0.69 12.44 9.42
C ARG A 1020 -0.12 11.18 9.24
N VAL A 1021 -1.17 11.21 8.43
CA VAL A 1021 -1.96 10.00 8.13
C VAL A 1021 -1.07 8.99 7.42
N GLN A 1022 -0.53 8.03 8.18
CA GLN A 1022 0.24 6.93 7.62
C GLN A 1022 -0.72 5.80 7.34
N ASN A 1023 -0.67 5.33 6.10
CA ASN A 1023 -1.53 4.27 5.65
C ASN A 1023 -0.94 2.93 6.08
N THR A 1024 -1.41 2.41 7.20
CA THR A 1024 -1.03 1.11 7.77
C THR A 1024 -1.81 -0.06 7.15
N LYS A 1025 -2.82 0.26 6.31
CA LYS A 1025 -3.60 -0.71 5.54
C LYS A 1025 -2.95 -0.95 4.17
N GLY A 1026 -3.16 -2.14 3.61
CA GLY A 1026 -2.63 -2.49 2.29
C GLY A 1026 -3.10 -1.51 1.21
N TYR A 1027 -2.29 -1.34 0.16
CA TYR A 1027 -2.57 -0.45 -0.97
C TYR A 1027 -3.99 -0.62 -1.54
N TRP A 1028 -4.45 -1.87 -1.66
CA TRP A 1028 -5.79 -2.20 -2.15
C TRP A 1028 -6.93 -1.93 -1.16
N ASP A 1029 -6.75 -2.17 0.14
CA ASP A 1029 -7.75 -1.84 1.17
C ASP A 1029 -8.04 -0.33 1.15
N THR A 1030 -6.99 0.46 0.99
CA THR A 1030 -7.06 1.93 0.98
C THR A 1030 -7.74 2.46 -0.27
N ILE A 1031 -7.40 1.89 -1.42
CA ILE A 1031 -8.03 2.22 -2.70
C ILE A 1031 -9.50 1.81 -2.66
N THR A 1032 -9.83 0.61 -2.19
CA THR A 1032 -11.22 0.12 -2.12
C THR A 1032 -12.05 0.93 -1.13
N GLU A 1033 -11.49 1.30 0.02
CA GLU A 1033 -12.14 2.17 1.00
C GLU A 1033 -12.37 3.58 0.44
N ARG A 1034 -11.38 4.17 -0.25
CA ARG A 1034 -11.50 5.48 -0.91
C ARG A 1034 -12.49 5.45 -2.07
N PHE A 1035 -12.43 4.45 -2.95
CA PHE A 1035 -13.44 4.24 -4.01
C PHE A 1035 -14.84 4.05 -3.41
N SER A 1036 -14.98 3.33 -2.29
CA SER A 1036 -16.28 3.14 -1.62
C SER A 1036 -16.88 4.43 -1.05
N MET A 1037 -16.08 5.47 -0.79
CA MET A 1037 -16.58 6.78 -0.38
C MET A 1037 -17.24 7.55 -1.55
N PHE A 1038 -16.85 7.23 -2.80
CA PHE A 1038 -17.38 7.86 -4.01
C PHE A 1038 -18.52 7.07 -4.68
N VAL A 1039 -18.80 5.85 -4.23
CA VAL A 1039 -19.96 5.07 -4.69
C VAL A 1039 -21.23 5.66 -4.07
N PRO A 1040 -22.27 6.00 -4.86
CA PRO A 1040 -23.55 6.42 -4.32
C PRO A 1040 -24.13 5.35 -3.39
N LYS A 1041 -24.20 5.63 -2.10
CA LYS A 1041 -24.80 4.78 -1.08
C LYS A 1041 -26.11 5.41 -0.64
N SER A 1042 -27.11 4.59 -0.29
CA SER A 1042 -28.27 5.11 0.44
C SER A 1042 -27.81 5.78 1.74
N MET A 1043 -28.56 6.78 2.19
CA MET A 1043 -28.25 7.51 3.42
C MET A 1043 -28.06 6.57 4.62
N GLU A 1044 -28.95 5.59 4.76
CA GLU A 1044 -28.85 4.53 5.78
C GLU A 1044 -27.55 3.74 5.69
N ARG A 1045 -27.19 3.26 4.49
CA ARG A 1045 -25.97 2.50 4.29
C ARG A 1045 -24.73 3.32 4.61
N SER A 1046 -24.74 4.62 4.27
CA SER A 1046 -23.67 5.54 4.64
C SER A 1046 -23.55 5.70 6.15
N ILE A 1047 -24.67 5.82 6.87
CA ILE A 1047 -24.66 5.99 8.34
C ILE A 1047 -24.12 4.72 9.02
N VAL A 1048 -24.59 3.54 8.62
CA VAL A 1048 -24.09 2.26 9.16
C VAL A 1048 -22.59 2.09 8.91
N ASP A 1049 -22.12 2.41 7.70
CA ASP A 1049 -20.70 2.33 7.37
C ASP A 1049 -19.85 3.29 8.20
N THR A 1050 -20.35 4.50 8.44
CA THR A 1050 -19.68 5.47 9.31
C THR A 1050 -19.65 4.98 10.75
N ALA A 1051 -20.77 4.47 11.28
CA ALA A 1051 -20.86 3.95 12.65
C ALA A 1051 -19.83 2.85 12.90
N LEU A 1052 -19.78 1.85 12.03
CA LEU A 1052 -18.89 0.68 12.17
C LEU A 1052 -17.40 0.99 12.03
N ARG A 1053 -17.05 2.14 11.46
CA ARG A 1053 -15.67 2.64 11.40
C ARG A 1053 -15.31 3.47 12.64
N LEU A 1054 -16.29 4.17 13.21
CA LEU A 1054 -16.09 5.05 14.37
C LEU A 1054 -16.14 4.31 15.70
N PHE A 1055 -16.94 3.25 15.81
CA PHE A 1055 -17.26 2.60 17.08
C PHE A 1055 -17.10 1.09 17.01
N THR A 1056 -16.92 0.47 18.17
CA THR A 1056 -16.99 -0.99 18.28
C THR A 1056 -18.43 -1.48 18.01
N PRO A 1057 -18.60 -2.59 17.27
CA PRO A 1057 -19.93 -3.17 17.03
C PRO A 1057 -20.68 -3.51 18.32
N GLU A 1058 -19.94 -3.92 19.36
CA GLU A 1058 -20.49 -4.28 20.67
C GLU A 1058 -21.12 -3.06 21.37
N TRP A 1059 -20.46 -1.89 21.33
CA TRP A 1059 -21.01 -0.66 21.90
C TRP A 1059 -22.22 -0.15 21.12
N LEU A 1060 -22.18 -0.22 19.78
CA LEU A 1060 -23.29 0.20 18.92
C LEU A 1060 -24.58 -0.56 19.21
N ALA A 1061 -24.47 -1.86 19.51
CA ALA A 1061 -25.61 -2.72 19.82
C ALA A 1061 -26.10 -2.61 21.28
N ALA A 1062 -25.29 -2.04 22.18
CA ALA A 1062 -25.68 -1.87 23.57
C ALA A 1062 -26.82 -0.84 23.72
N PRO A 1063 -27.64 -0.96 24.78
CA PRO A 1063 -28.63 0.05 25.13
C PRO A 1063 -27.99 1.43 25.26
N ASP A 1064 -28.76 2.45 24.89
CA ASP A 1064 -28.38 3.83 25.14
C ASP A 1064 -28.46 4.12 26.64
N ASP A 1065 -27.31 4.25 27.29
CA ASP A 1065 -27.14 4.45 28.73
C ASP A 1065 -26.69 5.87 29.08
N GLU A 1066 -26.95 6.83 28.17
CA GLU A 1066 -26.49 8.20 28.32
C GLU A 1066 -27.12 8.94 29.51
N ILE A 1067 -26.32 9.79 30.18
CA ILE A 1067 -26.84 10.68 31.23
C ILE A 1067 -27.43 11.92 30.58
N LEU A 1068 -28.75 11.90 30.39
CA LEU A 1068 -29.51 13.00 29.77
C LEU A 1068 -29.52 14.27 30.64
N PRO A 1069 -29.63 15.45 30.03
CA PRO A 1069 -29.92 16.66 30.78
C PRO A 1069 -31.35 16.67 31.30
N GLU A 1070 -31.53 17.30 32.46
CA GLU A 1070 -32.84 17.43 33.11
C GLU A 1070 -33.17 18.93 33.24
N PRO A 1071 -34.19 19.44 32.53
CA PRO A 1071 -34.59 20.84 32.63
C PRO A 1071 -34.89 21.24 34.07
N GLY A 1072 -34.27 22.33 34.54
CA GLY A 1072 -34.39 22.80 35.93
C GLY A 1072 -33.36 22.21 36.91
N VAL A 1073 -32.73 21.08 36.58
CA VAL A 1073 -31.60 20.50 37.35
C VAL A 1073 -30.27 20.80 36.65
N THR A 1074 -30.19 20.52 35.34
CA THR A 1074 -29.07 20.97 34.52
C THR A 1074 -29.19 22.48 34.29
N THR A 1075 -28.23 23.24 34.82
CA THR A 1075 -28.16 24.70 34.69
C THR A 1075 -28.30 25.12 33.22
N ARG A 1076 -29.12 26.13 32.90
CA ARG A 1076 -29.31 26.64 31.53
C ARG A 1076 -29.64 25.57 30.48
N CYS A 1077 -30.42 24.56 30.86
CA CYS A 1077 -30.99 23.60 29.93
C CYS A 1077 -32.49 23.83 29.75
N ASN A 1078 -32.89 24.15 28.52
CA ASN A 1078 -34.29 24.30 28.17
C ASN A 1078 -34.97 22.93 28.00
N PRO A 1079 -36.30 22.84 28.21
CA PRO A 1079 -37.07 21.67 27.81
C PRO A 1079 -36.82 21.32 26.34
N PRO A 1080 -36.90 20.04 25.96
CA PRO A 1080 -36.77 19.66 24.56
C PRO A 1080 -37.92 20.27 23.74
N SER A 1081 -37.83 20.17 22.40
CA SER A 1081 -38.84 20.71 21.50
C SER A 1081 -40.26 20.22 21.89
N PRO A 1082 -41.32 21.02 21.65
CA PRO A 1082 -42.69 20.62 22.01
C PRO A 1082 -43.10 19.23 21.48
N GLU A 1083 -42.53 18.83 20.34
CA GLU A 1083 -42.73 17.52 19.70
C GLU A 1083 -42.09 16.35 20.47
N ALA A 1084 -41.04 16.58 21.26
CA ALA A 1084 -40.38 15.57 22.09
C ALA A 1084 -41.07 15.34 23.46
N GLY A 1085 -41.92 16.27 23.90
CA GLY A 1085 -42.56 16.25 25.22
C GLY A 1085 -41.80 17.06 26.28
N ALA A 1086 -42.07 16.81 27.56
CA ALA A 1086 -41.56 17.63 28.67
C ALA A 1086 -40.10 17.31 29.09
N THR A 1087 -39.60 16.12 28.78
CA THR A 1087 -38.28 15.62 29.23
C THR A 1087 -37.52 14.93 28.10
N TYR A 1088 -36.19 14.95 28.17
CA TYR A 1088 -35.33 14.22 27.23
C TYR A 1088 -35.48 12.71 27.41
N ARG A 1089 -35.37 11.95 26.31
CA ARG A 1089 -35.54 10.49 26.30
C ARG A 1089 -34.32 9.76 25.77
N LEU A 1090 -34.16 8.52 26.23
CA LEU A 1090 -33.17 7.57 25.70
C LEU A 1090 -33.69 6.97 24.39
N PHE A 1091 -32.78 6.56 23.53
CA PHE A 1091 -33.06 5.69 22.38
C PHE A 1091 -32.95 4.22 22.81
N ASP A 1092 -33.34 3.29 21.94
CA ASP A 1092 -33.25 1.85 22.26
C ASP A 1092 -31.79 1.35 22.26
N SER A 1093 -30.90 2.02 21.53
CA SER A 1093 -29.49 1.64 21.39
C SER A 1093 -28.58 2.82 21.08
N ASN A 1094 -27.30 2.67 21.39
CA ASN A 1094 -26.25 3.65 21.04
C ASN A 1094 -26.18 3.91 19.53
N PHE A 1095 -26.38 2.88 18.70
CA PHE A 1095 -26.48 3.06 17.26
C PHE A 1095 -27.65 3.96 16.86
N GLN A 1096 -28.83 3.78 17.45
CA GLN A 1096 -30.01 4.57 17.11
C GLN A 1096 -29.81 6.05 17.49
N ARG A 1097 -29.19 6.33 18.65
CA ARG A 1097 -28.78 7.69 19.03
C ARG A 1097 -27.79 8.29 18.04
N PHE A 1098 -26.76 7.54 17.64
CA PHE A 1098 -25.80 7.99 16.61
C PHE A 1098 -26.49 8.25 15.26
N GLN A 1099 -27.36 7.34 14.83
CA GLN A 1099 -28.13 7.47 13.59
C GLN A 1099 -29.03 8.70 13.63
N ALA A 1100 -29.68 9.00 14.77
CA ALA A 1100 -30.49 10.20 14.94
C ALA A 1100 -29.67 11.48 14.75
N GLN A 1101 -28.46 11.55 15.31
CA GLN A 1101 -27.56 12.70 15.12
C GLN A 1101 -27.10 12.85 13.67
N GLU A 1102 -26.76 11.75 13.00
CA GLU A 1102 -26.39 11.79 11.58
C GLU A 1102 -27.57 12.18 10.68
N LEU A 1103 -28.79 11.74 11.01
CA LEU A 1103 -30.01 12.13 10.29
C LEU A 1103 -30.32 13.61 10.50
N TYR A 1104 -30.23 14.12 11.73
CA TYR A 1104 -30.37 15.55 12.02
C TYR A 1104 -29.40 16.40 11.19
N LYS A 1105 -28.13 15.97 11.10
CA LYS A 1105 -27.12 16.66 10.28
C LYS A 1105 -27.42 16.57 8.79
N LYS A 1106 -27.65 15.36 8.26
CA LYS A 1106 -27.78 15.12 6.80
C LYS A 1106 -29.09 15.60 6.19
N ARG A 1107 -30.15 15.75 7.00
CA ARG A 1107 -31.44 16.30 6.54
C ARG A 1107 -31.46 17.83 6.48
N ASN A 1108 -30.45 18.51 7.03
CA ASN A 1108 -30.33 19.97 7.07
C ASN A 1108 -29.18 20.44 6.16
N PRO A 1109 -29.46 20.88 4.92
CA PRO A 1109 -28.44 21.33 3.96
C PRO A 1109 -27.60 22.51 4.48
N GLU A 1110 -28.17 23.32 5.37
CA GLU A 1110 -27.48 24.42 6.03
C GLU A 1110 -26.40 23.95 7.01
N LEU A 1111 -26.49 22.72 7.54
CA LEU A 1111 -25.51 22.17 8.48
C LEU A 1111 -24.47 21.28 7.79
N PHE A 1112 -24.83 20.63 6.67
CA PHE A 1112 -23.97 19.67 6.00
C PHE A 1112 -24.05 19.77 4.48
N SER A 1113 -22.88 19.80 3.84
CA SER A 1113 -22.72 19.70 2.39
C SER A 1113 -21.70 18.63 2.04
N GLN A 1114 -22.06 17.72 1.12
CA GLN A 1114 -21.14 16.71 0.61
C GLN A 1114 -19.92 17.34 -0.07
N THR A 1115 -20.11 18.47 -0.75
CA THR A 1115 -19.00 19.22 -1.36
C THR A 1115 -18.03 19.71 -0.30
N MET A 1116 -18.53 20.20 0.84
CA MET A 1116 -17.68 20.72 1.91
C MET A 1116 -17.00 19.63 2.72
N LEU A 1117 -17.64 18.46 2.84
CA LEU A 1117 -17.00 17.26 3.37
C LEU A 1117 -15.73 16.91 2.58
N MET A 1118 -15.76 17.04 1.24
CA MET A 1118 -14.58 16.79 0.40
C MET A 1118 -13.45 17.79 0.67
N CYS A 1119 -13.76 19.07 0.91
CA CYS A 1119 -12.78 20.07 1.29
C CYS A 1119 -12.10 19.74 2.63
N GLN A 1120 -12.87 19.35 3.67
CA GLN A 1120 -12.28 18.92 4.94
C GLN A 1120 -11.49 17.61 4.81
N LEU A 1121 -11.92 16.66 3.98
CA LEU A 1121 -11.17 15.43 3.68
C LEU A 1121 -9.81 15.74 3.04
N ALA A 1122 -9.76 16.70 2.12
CA ALA A 1122 -8.51 17.15 1.52
C ALA A 1122 -7.58 17.78 2.58
N ALA A 1123 -8.11 18.64 3.45
CA ALA A 1123 -7.36 19.25 4.54
C ALA A 1123 -6.72 18.19 5.47
N ALA A 1124 -7.50 17.20 5.88
CA ALA A 1124 -7.01 16.10 6.72
C ALA A 1124 -5.99 15.21 5.99
N GLY A 1125 -6.20 14.94 4.70
CA GLY A 1125 -5.30 14.11 3.89
C GLY A 1125 -3.96 14.78 3.57
N LEU A 1126 -3.93 16.11 3.49
CA LEU A 1126 -2.72 16.91 3.27
C LEU A 1126 -1.99 17.26 4.58
N HIS A 1127 -2.58 16.98 5.74
CA HIS A 1127 -1.95 17.25 7.03
C HIS A 1127 -0.67 16.41 7.21
N ASN A 1128 0.43 17.11 7.48
CA ASN A 1128 1.73 16.50 7.66
C ASN A 1128 2.57 17.30 8.65
N LYS A 1129 2.92 16.65 9.77
CA LYS A 1129 3.91 17.09 10.74
C LYS A 1129 5.07 16.13 10.75
N THR A 1130 6.25 16.69 10.53
CA THR A 1130 7.51 15.97 10.68
C THR A 1130 7.71 15.64 12.16
N ASP A 1131 8.54 14.63 12.45
CA ASP A 1131 8.86 14.30 13.84
C ASP A 1131 9.54 15.49 14.55
N GLN A 1132 10.31 16.28 13.80
CA GLN A 1132 10.90 17.54 14.29
C GLN A 1132 9.84 18.56 14.71
N GLN A 1133 8.81 18.79 13.88
CA GLN A 1133 7.72 19.72 14.22
C GLN A 1133 6.89 19.25 15.42
N LEU A 1134 6.74 17.93 15.59
CA LEU A 1134 6.09 17.38 16.78
C LEU A 1134 6.95 17.60 18.02
N LEU A 1135 8.26 17.41 17.93
CA LEU A 1135 9.18 17.71 19.03
C LEU A 1135 9.15 19.21 19.40
N GLU A 1136 9.10 20.11 18.42
CA GLU A 1136 8.94 21.55 18.65
C GLU A 1136 7.64 21.89 19.39
N ILE A 1137 6.54 21.19 19.08
CA ILE A 1137 5.29 21.32 19.86
C ILE A 1137 5.50 20.84 21.29
N ALA A 1138 6.15 19.69 21.48
CA ALA A 1138 6.40 19.14 22.81
C ALA A 1138 7.29 20.05 23.66
N GLU A 1139 8.28 20.70 23.06
CA GLU A 1139 9.16 21.65 23.73
C GLU A 1139 8.44 22.97 24.04
N ALA A 1140 7.75 23.55 23.06
CA ALA A 1140 7.12 24.86 23.20
C ALA A 1140 5.89 24.83 24.13
N VAL A 1141 5.07 23.79 24.04
CA VAL A 1141 3.92 23.61 24.95
C VAL A 1141 4.38 23.09 26.30
N GLY A 1142 5.37 22.20 26.34
CA GLY A 1142 5.77 21.42 27.51
C GLY A 1142 5.18 20.01 27.45
N SER A 1143 6.03 18.99 27.30
CA SER A 1143 5.61 17.58 27.19
C SER A 1143 4.77 17.11 28.38
N GLU A 1144 4.98 17.71 29.55
CA GLU A 1144 4.23 17.47 30.79
C GLU A 1144 2.77 17.94 30.74
N ARG A 1145 2.41 18.76 29.75
CA ARG A 1145 1.08 19.34 29.54
C ARG A 1145 0.30 18.64 28.43
N ILE A 1146 0.93 17.69 27.75
CA ILE A 1146 0.36 16.98 26.61
C ILE A 1146 -0.23 15.65 27.07
N MET A 1147 -1.41 15.32 26.53
CA MET A 1147 -2.02 14.00 26.62
C MET A 1147 -2.28 13.44 25.22
N VAL A 1148 -1.94 12.16 25.01
CA VAL A 1148 -2.32 11.41 23.80
C VAL A 1148 -3.26 10.27 24.19
N MET A 1149 -4.43 10.23 23.56
CA MET A 1149 -5.46 9.21 23.79
C MET A 1149 -5.83 8.52 22.47
N HIS A 1150 -5.88 7.19 22.44
CA HIS A 1150 -6.20 6.45 21.20
C HIS A 1150 -6.85 5.09 21.46
N GLY A 1151 -7.87 4.73 20.67
CA GLY A 1151 -8.49 3.40 20.71
C GLY A 1151 -7.77 2.37 19.83
N ARG A 1152 -7.51 1.17 20.35
CA ARG A 1152 -6.85 0.10 19.56
C ARG A 1152 -7.74 -0.47 18.45
N ARG A 1153 -9.05 -0.28 18.54
CA ARG A 1153 -10.02 -0.70 17.50
C ARG A 1153 -10.46 0.46 16.61
N ASP A 1154 -9.73 1.57 16.62
CA ASP A 1154 -9.95 2.69 15.70
C ASP A 1154 -9.64 2.28 14.25
N GLU A 1155 -10.67 2.28 13.40
CA GLU A 1155 -10.55 1.95 11.96
C GLU A 1155 -10.46 3.17 11.05
N MET A 1156 -10.66 4.36 11.62
CA MET A 1156 -10.56 5.64 10.91
C MET A 1156 -9.13 6.14 10.93
N ILE A 1157 -8.51 6.23 12.10
CA ILE A 1157 -7.10 6.53 12.29
C ILE A 1157 -6.49 5.35 13.05
N THR A 1158 -5.90 4.41 12.33
CA THR A 1158 -5.41 3.16 12.93
C THR A 1158 -4.40 3.42 14.05
N PHE A 1159 -4.46 2.60 15.10
CA PHE A 1159 -3.65 2.68 16.32
C PHE A 1159 -2.16 3.04 16.15
N PRO A 1160 -1.39 2.53 15.15
CA PRO A 1160 0.02 2.90 15.01
C PRO A 1160 0.29 4.41 14.85
N ASN A 1161 -0.71 5.18 14.40
CA ASN A 1161 -0.61 6.63 14.32
C ASN A 1161 -0.56 7.28 15.72
N GLY A 1162 -1.42 6.85 16.65
CA GLY A 1162 -1.42 7.32 18.03
C GLY A 1162 -0.17 6.88 18.79
N GLU A 1163 0.30 5.65 18.54
CA GLU A 1163 1.54 5.14 19.12
C GLU A 1163 2.76 5.96 18.67
N ARG A 1164 2.85 6.31 17.38
CA ARG A 1164 3.90 7.20 16.88
C ARG A 1164 3.82 8.58 17.53
N LEU A 1165 2.63 9.16 17.63
CA LEU A 1165 2.44 10.48 18.22
C LEU A 1165 2.92 10.51 19.68
N ALA A 1166 2.55 9.50 20.48
CA ALA A 1166 3.02 9.35 21.85
C ALA A 1166 4.54 9.14 21.93
N LYS A 1167 5.13 8.36 21.01
CA LYS A 1167 6.57 8.10 20.97
C LYS A 1167 7.39 9.38 20.71
N VAL A 1168 6.91 10.26 19.83
CA VAL A 1168 7.61 11.49 19.45
C VAL A 1168 7.37 12.60 20.47
N LEU A 1169 6.12 12.84 20.87
CA LEU A 1169 5.78 13.92 21.80
C LEU A 1169 6.21 13.64 23.24
N LYS A 1170 6.41 12.36 23.60
CA LYS A 1170 6.68 11.90 24.98
C LYS A 1170 5.77 12.59 26.02
N PRO A 1171 4.44 12.54 25.83
CA PRO A 1171 3.49 13.26 26.67
C PRO A 1171 3.48 12.71 28.11
N ALA A 1172 3.14 13.56 29.09
CA ALA A 1172 2.94 13.10 30.48
C ALA A 1172 1.84 12.04 30.62
N ALA A 1173 0.80 12.11 29.78
CA ALA A 1173 -0.30 11.16 29.79
C ALA A 1173 -0.46 10.45 28.45
N VAL A 1174 -0.38 9.12 28.46
CA VAL A 1174 -0.78 8.25 27.34
C VAL A 1174 -1.93 7.37 27.79
N ARG A 1175 -3.03 7.36 27.04
CA ARG A 1175 -4.24 6.58 27.34
C ARG A 1175 -4.64 5.76 26.11
N PHE A 1176 -4.22 4.50 26.08
CA PHE A 1176 -4.59 3.55 25.03
C PHE A 1176 -5.59 2.53 25.56
N MET A 1177 -6.70 2.34 24.84
CA MET A 1177 -7.77 1.42 25.25
C MET A 1177 -8.00 0.32 24.21
N ASP A 1178 -8.05 -0.92 24.68
CA ASP A 1178 -8.12 -2.11 23.83
C ASP A 1178 -9.50 -2.31 23.19
N ASP A 1179 -10.57 -1.86 23.85
CA ASP A 1179 -11.97 -2.09 23.50
C ASP A 1179 -12.69 -0.81 23.04
N MET A 1180 -11.93 0.14 22.49
CA MET A 1180 -12.41 1.47 22.09
C MET A 1180 -12.08 1.75 20.61
N GLY A 1181 -13.04 2.37 19.91
CA GLY A 1181 -12.93 2.87 18.56
C GLY A 1181 -12.36 4.28 18.47
N HIS A 1182 -12.86 5.06 17.49
CA HIS A 1182 -12.37 6.38 17.12
C HIS A 1182 -12.92 7.52 17.99
N ALA A 1183 -14.10 7.36 18.59
CA ALA A 1183 -14.83 8.46 19.24
C ALA A 1183 -15.08 8.21 20.75
N PRO A 1184 -14.04 8.26 21.61
CA PRO A 1184 -14.16 8.10 23.06
C PRO A 1184 -15.17 9.04 23.71
N ILE A 1185 -15.33 10.24 23.13
CA ILE A 1185 -16.22 11.30 23.59
C ILE A 1185 -17.69 10.84 23.65
N MET A 1186 -18.04 9.83 22.85
CA MET A 1186 -19.35 9.18 22.80
C MET A 1186 -19.29 7.74 23.32
N GLU A 1187 -18.26 6.96 22.94
CA GLU A 1187 -18.17 5.53 23.27
C GLU A 1187 -17.84 5.26 24.74
N ARG A 1188 -17.15 6.21 25.39
CA ARG A 1188 -16.63 6.11 26.75
C ARG A 1188 -16.78 7.45 27.47
N THR A 1189 -17.93 8.10 27.34
CA THR A 1189 -18.16 9.48 27.80
C THR A 1189 -17.75 9.76 29.24
N GLN A 1190 -18.21 8.94 30.20
CA GLN A 1190 -17.89 9.15 31.62
C GLN A 1190 -16.39 9.01 31.90
N TRP A 1191 -15.77 7.96 31.33
CA TRP A 1191 -14.33 7.74 31.43
C TRP A 1191 -13.53 8.88 30.77
N PHE A 1192 -13.93 9.30 29.57
CA PHE A 1192 -13.29 10.40 28.84
C PHE A 1192 -13.33 11.69 29.66
N ASN A 1193 -14.49 12.02 30.23
CA ASN A 1193 -14.66 13.21 31.06
C ASN A 1193 -13.78 13.14 32.32
N SER A 1194 -13.75 11.98 32.99
CA SER A 1194 -12.90 11.76 34.17
C SER A 1194 -11.42 11.89 33.85
N VAL A 1195 -10.95 11.32 32.75
CA VAL A 1195 -9.55 11.39 32.33
C VAL A 1195 -9.16 12.79 31.89
N LEU A 1196 -10.04 13.48 31.18
CA LEU A 1196 -9.81 14.87 30.81
C LEU A 1196 -9.75 15.75 32.07
N GLU A 1197 -10.69 15.61 33.00
CA GLU A 1197 -10.68 16.33 34.26
C GLU A 1197 -9.43 16.04 35.10
N GLU A 1198 -8.96 14.79 35.15
CA GLU A 1198 -7.69 14.41 35.79
C GLU A 1198 -6.52 15.19 35.18
N HIS A 1199 -6.41 15.21 33.85
CA HIS A 1199 -5.35 15.92 33.12
C HIS A 1199 -5.38 17.44 33.37
N LEU A 1200 -6.58 18.03 33.37
CA LEU A 1200 -6.78 19.45 33.66
C LEU A 1200 -6.35 19.80 35.09
N ASN A 1201 -6.71 18.96 36.07
CA ASN A 1201 -6.42 19.21 37.48
C ASN A 1201 -4.94 18.99 37.85
N MET A 1202 -4.22 18.10 37.15
CA MET A 1202 -2.77 17.89 37.39
C MET A 1202 -1.96 19.17 37.23
N LEU A 1203 -2.42 20.07 36.36
CA LEU A 1203 -1.69 21.28 35.96
C LEU A 1203 -2.13 22.52 36.76
N THR A 1204 -3.19 22.42 37.56
CA THR A 1204 -3.76 23.52 38.37
C THR A 1204 -3.44 23.43 39.86
N LYS A 1205 -2.78 22.36 40.34
CA LYS A 1205 -2.31 22.31 41.73
C LYS A 1205 -1.11 23.26 41.92
N PRO A 1206 -1.07 24.09 42.97
CA PRO A 1206 0.17 24.75 43.37
C PRO A 1206 1.21 23.65 43.62
N LYS A 1207 2.44 23.83 43.13
CA LYS A 1207 3.56 23.03 43.64
C LYS A 1207 3.60 23.25 45.16
N GLU A 1208 3.29 22.22 45.94
CA GLU A 1208 3.69 22.21 47.34
C GLU A 1208 5.22 22.31 47.35
N GLU A 1209 5.74 23.36 47.98
CA GLU A 1209 7.17 23.64 48.17
C GLU A 1209 7.85 22.59 49.07
#